data_AF-A0A8H7NCT6-F1
#
_entry.id   AF-A0A8H7NCT6-F1
#
_cell.length_a   1.000
_cell.length_b   1.000
_cell.length_c   1.000
_cell.angle_alpha   90.00
_cell.angle_beta   90.00
_cell.angle_gamma   90.00
#
_symmetry.space_group_name_H-M   'P 1'
#
loop_
_entity.id
_entity.type
_entity.pdbx_description
1 polymer ?
#
loop_
_entity_poly.entity_id
_entity_poly.type
_entity_poly.pdbx_seq_one_letter_code
_entity_poly.pdbx_strand_id
1 'polypeptide(L)'
;MLQSSKPSNACLRCISQGSRHGAILVARRVSPLNVRLNPSVISHYSTVTKVTDISKTFGPSHFPDHSQPGKHDEKPDKKSKPLSIRVRLASWNSTHEHQNVILNPIHDKLAYTKSPNALVRSQSTGSAELESFKASRAGMTAVVADDWVGTSLLEVGVDSRQPGDLVEIRYQASRAPVMGVYLGFAGGRHHFFSASGRWTMTVGFGSFFSVSNFATPGELEPILAAIPDCKTPDEFDIARQDDKGPSRAVASSLIDKMNKFMMDAQRVYQGSMDELDRAREILADEKEVKYLSLFEIADILLPASLKENGEFPPYALYAVHTSLSRNEVAFKPLSPTSDCHRREHIFEVFPVSFHQSVNRVATMVRDYTTEKARATLDPSKRRVEPTPFESFINKARSLVLASRETRDWTPHGILAPSSVPTALHKVEWSDVDLEIIGFLRSWASYDLFEPSSRFPGYGATILRALDLYPDVSLDQSRAWTFLQEIGSIRPWEIPSRYSVRFPKTTIMRSGGLARNIPPMLEESRREDLAAAYRTDMKSATVFCIDSPGTTMVDDGISLERTSKDDEFWIHVHAADPASGITPKSQLSQYMELLPENIYLRGHFQAMLSGTLGGAPKGEFAELVREHSLANDVRALTFSAKVDSSGSILDYKRLHQHGWATLST
;
A
#
# COMPACT_ATOMS: atom_id res chain seq x y z
N MET A 1 -4.36 5.79 -22.73
CA MET A 1 -5.22 6.11 -23.90
C MET A 1 -6.15 4.93 -24.12
N LEU A 2 -7.45 5.14 -24.12
CA LEU A 2 -8.42 4.17 -24.64
C LEU A 2 -9.32 4.95 -25.62
N GLN A 3 -9.22 4.60 -26.89
CA GLN A 3 -9.94 5.23 -27.99
C GLN A 3 -11.45 4.98 -27.91
N SER A 4 -12.20 5.99 -28.31
CA SER A 4 -13.65 6.02 -28.35
C SER A 4 -14.20 5.46 -29.66
N SER A 5 -15.39 4.84 -29.59
CA SER A 5 -16.28 4.68 -30.75
C SER A 5 -17.76 4.69 -30.33
N LYS A 6 -18.34 5.91 -30.32
CA LYS A 6 -19.64 6.34 -30.90
C LYS A 6 -21.00 5.69 -30.46
N PRO A 7 -22.15 6.37 -30.68
CA PRO A 7 -22.97 6.89 -29.57
C PRO A 7 -24.43 6.38 -29.52
N SER A 8 -25.19 6.94 -28.56
CA SER A 8 -26.66 7.03 -28.44
C SER A 8 -27.43 5.80 -27.94
N ASN A 9 -28.07 5.97 -26.78
CA ASN A 9 -29.41 5.44 -26.52
C ASN A 9 -30.22 6.58 -25.90
N ALA A 10 -31.04 7.21 -26.73
CA ALA A 10 -32.09 8.12 -26.30
C ALA A 10 -33.21 7.31 -25.62
N CYS A 11 -33.74 7.85 -24.53
CA CYS A 11 -34.84 7.28 -23.77
C CYS A 11 -36.13 7.23 -24.62
N LEU A 12 -36.80 6.08 -24.57
CA LEU A 12 -38.01 5.71 -25.33
C LEU A 12 -39.30 6.42 -24.86
N ARG A 13 -39.22 7.67 -24.39
CA ARG A 13 -40.38 8.44 -23.90
C ARG A 13 -40.63 9.79 -24.58
N CYS A 14 -39.93 10.11 -25.69
CA CYS A 14 -40.08 11.42 -26.35
C CYS A 14 -40.40 11.38 -27.86
N ILE A 15 -40.93 10.29 -28.42
CA ILE A 15 -41.42 10.27 -29.82
C ILE A 15 -42.94 10.10 -29.84
N SER A 16 -43.62 11.20 -29.53
CA SER A 16 -44.96 11.47 -30.03
C SER A 16 -45.08 12.98 -30.26
N GLN A 17 -44.71 13.44 -31.46
CA GLN A 17 -45.34 14.53 -32.22
C GLN A 17 -44.44 15.01 -33.37
N GLY A 18 -44.98 14.92 -34.59
CA GLY A 18 -44.72 15.79 -35.76
C GLY A 18 -43.37 15.65 -36.48
N SER A 19 -43.30 15.04 -37.69
CA SER A 19 -43.41 15.72 -39.02
C SER A 19 -42.35 16.82 -39.26
N ARG A 20 -41.62 16.95 -40.37
CA ARG A 20 -41.74 16.44 -41.75
C ARG A 20 -40.54 17.02 -42.57
N HIS A 21 -40.14 16.33 -43.65
CA HIS A 21 -39.29 16.79 -44.80
C HIS A 21 -37.76 16.89 -44.55
N GLY A 22 -36.84 16.44 -45.41
CA GLY A 22 -36.88 15.76 -46.72
C GLY A 22 -35.45 15.72 -47.31
N ALA A 23 -35.07 14.55 -47.86
CA ALA A 23 -34.12 14.19 -48.95
C ALA A 23 -32.81 15.01 -49.19
N ILE A 24 -31.64 14.43 -49.50
CA ILE A 24 -31.16 13.85 -50.80
C ILE A 24 -29.69 13.36 -50.56
N LEU A 25 -29.33 12.07 -50.76
CA LEU A 25 -28.58 11.45 -51.91
C LEU A 25 -27.08 11.90 -51.99
N VAL A 26 -26.04 11.07 -52.01
CA VAL A 26 -25.60 10.03 -52.98
C VAL A 26 -24.38 9.27 -52.38
N ALA A 27 -24.41 7.94 -52.23
CA ALA A 27 -23.74 6.88 -53.05
C ALA A 27 -22.18 6.94 -53.12
N ARG A 28 -21.39 5.86 -53.04
CA ARG A 28 -21.57 4.50 -53.58
C ARG A 28 -20.51 3.52 -52.99
N ARG A 29 -20.97 2.28 -52.73
CA ARG A 29 -20.39 0.91 -52.89
C ARG A 29 -18.86 0.72 -52.85
N VAL A 30 -18.30 -0.33 -52.23
CA VAL A 30 -18.50 -1.78 -52.51
C VAL A 30 -18.11 -2.64 -51.29
N SER A 31 -18.93 -3.66 -50.98
CA SER A 31 -18.70 -4.77 -50.03
C SER A 31 -18.40 -6.08 -50.82
N PRO A 32 -18.35 -7.31 -50.23
CA PRO A 32 -17.89 -7.79 -48.91
C PRO A 32 -17.03 -9.08 -49.03
N LEU A 33 -16.55 -9.63 -47.89
CA LEU A 33 -16.47 -11.08 -47.71
C LEU A 33 -16.86 -11.44 -46.27
N ASN A 34 -17.89 -12.28 -46.19
CA ASN A 34 -18.62 -12.68 -44.98
C ASN A 34 -17.87 -13.77 -44.22
N VAL A 35 -17.78 -13.64 -42.89
CA VAL A 35 -17.74 -14.78 -41.97
C VAL A 35 -18.87 -14.59 -40.96
N ARG A 36 -19.74 -15.60 -40.87
CA ARG A 36 -20.93 -15.64 -40.01
C ARG A 36 -20.52 -15.69 -38.55
N LEU A 37 -21.06 -14.78 -37.73
CA LEU A 37 -21.04 -14.89 -36.27
C LEU A 37 -22.46 -15.18 -35.77
N ASN A 38 -22.55 -16.20 -34.92
CA ASN A 38 -23.73 -16.58 -34.15
C ASN A 38 -24.07 -15.48 -33.13
N PRO A 39 -25.35 -15.07 -32.97
CA PRO A 39 -25.76 -14.16 -31.91
C PRO A 39 -26.23 -14.97 -30.71
N SER A 40 -25.39 -15.11 -29.68
CA SER A 40 -25.86 -15.39 -28.32
C SER A 40 -24.74 -15.11 -27.32
N VAL A 41 -25.15 -14.54 -26.18
CA VAL A 41 -24.34 -14.13 -25.02
C VAL A 41 -23.71 -12.74 -25.14
N ILE A 42 -24.54 -11.72 -24.92
CA ILE A 42 -24.10 -10.38 -24.52
C ILE A 42 -24.04 -10.37 -22.98
N SER A 43 -22.84 -10.39 -22.39
CA SER A 43 -22.64 -10.10 -20.97
C SER A 43 -22.57 -8.59 -20.78
N HIS A 44 -23.65 -8.00 -20.26
CA HIS A 44 -23.69 -6.60 -19.83
C HIS A 44 -23.07 -6.48 -18.44
N TYR A 45 -21.83 -6.00 -18.32
CA TYR A 45 -21.33 -5.45 -17.06
C TYR A 45 -21.69 -3.97 -16.99
N SER A 46 -22.88 -3.70 -16.48
CA SER A 46 -23.32 -2.38 -16.05
C SER A 46 -23.86 -2.55 -14.63
N THR A 47 -23.05 -2.26 -13.62
CA THR A 47 -23.48 -2.27 -12.21
C THR A 47 -24.33 -1.04 -11.94
N VAL A 48 -25.58 -1.09 -12.38
CA VAL A 48 -26.67 -0.37 -11.74
C VAL A 48 -27.31 -1.36 -10.77
N THR A 49 -26.90 -1.29 -9.52
CA THR A 49 -27.52 -2.06 -8.45
C THR A 49 -28.95 -1.58 -8.29
N LYS A 50 -29.93 -2.41 -8.66
CA LYS A 50 -31.31 -2.21 -8.23
C LYS A 50 -31.33 -2.33 -6.71
N VAL A 51 -31.59 -1.20 -6.04
CA VAL A 51 -31.91 -1.17 -4.61
C VAL A 51 -33.13 -2.05 -4.41
N THR A 52 -32.90 -3.25 -3.91
CA THR A 52 -33.94 -4.13 -3.36
C THR A 52 -33.90 -3.94 -1.84
N ASP A 53 -35.08 -3.84 -1.23
CA ASP A 53 -35.33 -3.53 0.17
C ASP A 53 -34.27 -4.05 1.16
N ILE A 54 -33.41 -3.13 1.64
CA ILE A 54 -32.40 -3.37 2.69
C ILE A 54 -33.05 -3.27 4.10
N SER A 55 -34.38 -3.18 4.19
CA SER A 55 -35.09 -2.99 5.46
C SER A 55 -35.15 -4.23 6.38
N LYS A 56 -34.52 -5.36 6.02
CA LYS A 56 -34.62 -6.63 6.78
C LYS A 56 -33.30 -7.25 7.24
N THR A 57 -32.14 -6.63 6.98
CA THR A 57 -30.82 -7.21 7.33
C THR A 57 -30.17 -6.65 8.59
N PHE A 58 -30.79 -5.70 9.29
CA PHE A 58 -30.33 -5.23 10.60
C PHE A 58 -31.42 -5.41 11.64
N GLY A 59 -31.56 -6.64 12.13
CA GLY A 59 -32.35 -6.94 13.32
C GLY A 59 -31.59 -6.58 14.59
N PRO A 60 -32.27 -6.43 15.75
CA PRO A 60 -31.66 -6.04 17.04
C PRO A 60 -30.69 -7.08 17.63
N SER A 61 -30.41 -8.16 16.92
CA SER A 61 -29.82 -9.39 17.47
C SER A 61 -28.29 -9.43 17.52
N HIS A 62 -27.59 -8.32 17.21
CA HIS A 62 -26.12 -8.23 17.27
C HIS A 62 -25.59 -7.23 18.30
N PHE A 63 -26.43 -6.79 19.25
CA PHE A 63 -25.98 -5.99 20.39
C PHE A 63 -25.77 -6.89 21.61
N PRO A 64 -24.69 -6.67 22.41
CA PRO A 64 -24.57 -7.33 23.70
C PRO A 64 -25.80 -6.98 24.57
N ASP A 65 -26.51 -8.01 25.01
CA ASP A 65 -27.63 -7.91 25.92
C ASP A 65 -27.13 -7.44 27.29
N HIS A 66 -27.16 -6.12 27.51
CA HIS A 66 -26.89 -5.53 28.82
C HIS A 66 -28.16 -5.50 29.68
N SER A 67 -28.82 -6.65 29.83
CA SER A 67 -29.86 -6.88 30.84
C SER A 67 -29.27 -7.42 32.15
N GLN A 68 -28.13 -6.87 32.58
CA GLN A 68 -27.69 -6.95 33.98
C GLN A 68 -27.35 -5.56 34.50
N PRO A 69 -28.06 -5.04 35.53
CA PRO A 69 -27.74 -3.75 36.11
C PRO A 69 -26.42 -3.89 36.89
N GLY A 70 -25.33 -3.42 36.29
CA GLY A 70 -24.13 -3.06 37.05
C GLY A 70 -24.51 -1.97 38.04
N LYS A 71 -24.38 -2.27 39.33
CA LYS A 71 -24.59 -1.31 40.43
C LYS A 71 -23.63 -0.12 40.27
N HIS A 72 -24.11 0.96 39.68
CA HIS A 72 -23.59 2.31 39.90
C HIS A 72 -24.66 3.13 40.60
N ASP A 73 -24.95 2.79 41.86
CA ASP A 73 -25.67 3.67 42.78
C ASP A 73 -24.66 4.62 43.42
N GLU A 74 -24.35 5.72 42.74
CA GLU A 74 -23.99 6.96 43.43
C GLU A 74 -24.69 8.12 42.72
N LYS A 75 -25.79 8.58 43.33
CA LYS A 75 -26.39 9.87 42.98
C LYS A 75 -25.33 10.97 43.19
N PRO A 76 -25.08 11.86 42.21
CA PRO A 76 -24.15 12.94 42.42
C PRO A 76 -24.75 13.92 43.44
N ASP A 77 -23.98 14.17 44.49
CA ASP A 77 -24.29 15.12 45.54
C ASP A 77 -24.44 16.51 44.92
N LYS A 78 -25.64 17.09 45.03
CA LYS A 78 -25.99 18.41 44.47
C LYS A 78 -25.33 19.52 45.29
N LYS A 79 -24.00 19.62 45.31
CA LYS A 79 -23.28 20.73 46.00
C LYS A 79 -21.80 20.88 45.64
N SER A 80 -21.40 20.66 44.38
CA SER A 80 -20.10 21.14 43.90
C SER A 80 -20.24 21.82 42.54
N LYS A 81 -19.67 23.02 42.39
CA LYS A 81 -19.53 23.66 41.08
C LYS A 81 -18.89 22.63 40.13
N PRO A 82 -19.45 22.41 38.92
CA PRO A 82 -18.86 21.46 38.00
C PRO A 82 -17.42 21.88 37.74
N LEU A 83 -16.48 20.97 38.05
CA LEU A 83 -15.07 21.16 37.74
C LEU A 83 -14.94 21.55 36.26
N SER A 84 -13.99 22.42 35.95
CA SER A 84 -13.78 22.82 34.56
C SER A 84 -13.51 21.59 33.71
N ILE A 85 -14.00 21.61 32.47
CA ILE A 85 -13.91 20.48 31.53
C ILE A 85 -12.47 19.95 31.44
N ARG A 86 -11.46 20.85 31.48
CA ARG A 86 -10.04 20.47 31.48
C ARG A 86 -9.63 19.63 32.69
N VAL A 87 -10.11 19.95 33.89
CA VAL A 87 -9.80 19.20 35.11
C VAL A 87 -10.49 17.84 35.09
N ARG A 88 -11.73 17.78 34.58
CA ARG A 88 -12.46 16.52 34.40
C ARG A 88 -11.75 15.60 33.39
N LEU A 89 -11.33 16.14 32.24
CA LEU A 89 -10.54 15.40 31.24
C LEU A 89 -9.19 14.93 31.80
N ALA A 90 -8.49 15.76 32.57
CA ALA A 90 -7.24 15.35 33.22
C ALA A 90 -7.46 14.19 34.21
N SER A 91 -8.54 14.25 35.01
CA SER A 91 -8.90 13.17 35.93
C SER A 91 -9.32 11.88 35.21
N TRP A 92 -10.05 12.01 34.08
CA TRP A 92 -10.44 10.88 33.25
C TRP A 92 -9.22 10.21 32.62
N ASN A 93 -8.29 11.00 32.06
CA ASN A 93 -7.03 10.47 31.54
C ASN A 93 -6.22 9.73 32.61
N SER A 94 -6.10 10.28 33.83
CA SER A 94 -5.36 9.63 34.92
C SER A 94 -6.00 8.33 35.43
N THR A 95 -7.31 8.17 35.25
CA THR A 95 -8.05 6.98 35.71
C THR A 95 -8.13 5.88 34.64
N HIS A 96 -7.96 6.24 33.36
CA HIS A 96 -8.06 5.33 32.22
C HIS A 96 -6.72 5.14 31.48
N GLU A 97 -5.62 5.65 32.04
CA GLU A 97 -4.27 5.58 31.46
C GLU A 97 -3.82 4.14 31.16
N HIS A 98 -4.29 3.17 31.94
CA HIS A 98 -3.98 1.74 31.77
C HIS A 98 -4.86 1.02 30.72
N GLN A 99 -5.99 1.60 30.31
CA GLN A 99 -6.86 1.05 29.25
C GLN A 99 -6.52 1.60 27.87
N ASN A 100 -5.78 2.71 27.82
CA ASN A 100 -5.09 3.11 26.62
C ASN A 100 -3.97 2.10 26.40
N VAL A 101 -4.28 1.00 25.70
CA VAL A 101 -3.27 0.29 24.94
C VAL A 101 -2.69 1.34 24.01
N ILE A 102 -1.57 1.92 24.43
CA ILE A 102 -0.65 2.53 23.50
C ILE A 102 -0.34 1.36 22.58
N LEU A 103 -1.04 1.30 21.45
CA LEU A 103 -0.52 0.67 20.25
C LEU A 103 0.83 1.34 20.15
N ASN A 104 1.87 0.67 20.65
CA ASN A 104 3.24 1.18 20.59
C ASN A 104 3.33 1.66 19.15
N PRO A 105 3.50 2.97 18.90
CA PRO A 105 3.74 3.42 17.55
C PRO A 105 4.95 2.59 17.19
N ILE A 106 4.76 1.63 16.28
CA ILE A 106 5.83 0.75 15.83
C ILE A 106 6.87 1.76 15.44
N HIS A 107 7.94 1.86 16.25
CA HIS A 107 8.96 2.85 16.04
C HIS A 107 9.28 2.78 14.55
N ASP A 108 9.39 3.93 13.90
CA ASP A 108 10.03 4.05 12.58
C ASP A 108 11.34 3.28 12.69
N LYS A 109 11.29 1.96 12.45
CA LYS A 109 12.45 1.11 12.37
C LYS A 109 13.04 1.66 11.11
N LEU A 110 14.12 2.44 11.29
CA LEU A 110 14.97 2.94 10.22
C LEU A 110 14.86 1.95 9.07
N ALA A 111 14.30 2.41 7.95
CA ALA A 111 13.77 1.59 6.86
C ALA A 111 14.78 0.59 6.25
N TYR A 112 16.00 0.57 6.77
CA TYR A 112 17.12 -0.25 6.36
C TYR A 112 17.28 -1.40 7.34
N THR A 113 16.58 -2.51 7.06
CA THR A 113 16.90 -3.79 7.66
C THR A 113 18.30 -4.20 7.23
N LYS A 114 19.08 -4.79 8.16
CA LYS A 114 20.36 -5.43 7.81
C LYS A 114 20.09 -6.48 6.73
N SER A 115 20.72 -6.35 5.56
CA SER A 115 20.60 -7.37 4.52
C SER A 115 21.17 -8.70 5.04
N PRO A 116 20.36 -9.75 5.12
CA PRO A 116 20.84 -11.05 5.57
C PRO A 116 21.76 -11.66 4.51
N ASN A 117 22.77 -12.43 4.92
CA ASN A 117 23.60 -13.21 4.00
C ASN A 117 22.81 -14.42 3.48
N ALA A 118 21.85 -14.20 2.57
CA ALA A 118 20.97 -15.25 2.04
C ALA A 118 21.60 -16.05 0.88
N LEU A 119 22.73 -15.58 0.32
CA LEU A 119 23.37 -16.19 -0.85
C LEU A 119 24.40 -17.27 -0.48
N VAL A 120 25.13 -17.09 0.62
CA VAL A 120 26.23 -18.00 1.01
C VAL A 120 25.86 -18.81 2.26
N ARG A 121 24.86 -18.40 3.04
CA ARG A 121 24.44 -19.11 4.26
C ARG A 121 23.69 -20.39 3.90
N SER A 122 24.07 -21.48 4.57
CA SER A 122 23.31 -22.74 4.51
C SER A 122 21.87 -22.50 4.92
N GLN A 123 20.95 -23.05 4.13
CA GLN A 123 19.51 -22.99 4.36
C GLN A 123 19.04 -24.12 5.31
N SER A 124 19.97 -24.95 5.83
CA SER A 124 19.68 -26.01 6.79
C SER A 124 19.44 -25.45 8.20
N THR A 125 18.28 -25.81 8.76
CA THR A 125 17.60 -25.33 9.97
C THR A 125 18.40 -25.34 11.29
N GLY A 126 18.23 -24.30 12.12
CA GLY A 126 18.58 -24.32 13.55
C GLY A 126 18.87 -22.97 14.21
N SER A 127 19.07 -21.88 13.46
CA SER A 127 19.37 -20.57 14.05
C SER A 127 18.09 -19.75 14.26
N ALA A 128 17.91 -19.19 15.46
CA ALA A 128 16.78 -18.32 15.83
C ALA A 128 16.53 -17.15 14.86
N GLU A 129 17.56 -16.65 14.17
CA GLU A 129 17.43 -15.61 13.12
C GLU A 129 16.64 -16.07 11.89
N LEU A 130 16.63 -17.38 11.60
CA LEU A 130 15.89 -18.00 10.49
C LEU A 130 14.39 -18.11 10.80
N GLU A 131 13.97 -17.79 12.02
CA GLU A 131 12.61 -18.06 12.52
C GLU A 131 11.76 -16.81 12.62
N SER A 132 12.37 -15.63 12.47
CA SER A 132 11.65 -14.39 12.31
C SER A 132 11.07 -14.29 10.90
N PHE A 133 9.75 -14.07 10.80
CA PHE A 133 9.14 -13.77 9.51
C PHE A 133 9.71 -12.45 8.97
N LYS A 134 9.78 -12.36 7.66
CA LYS A 134 10.08 -11.10 6.99
C LYS A 134 8.96 -10.13 7.32
N ALA A 135 9.25 -9.12 8.14
CA ALA A 135 8.31 -8.04 8.37
C ALA A 135 8.06 -7.36 7.02
N SER A 136 6.79 -7.23 6.65
CA SER A 136 6.42 -6.34 5.57
C SER A 136 6.91 -4.94 5.90
N ARG A 137 7.54 -4.23 4.94
CA ARG A 137 7.90 -2.82 5.13
C ARG A 137 6.59 -2.05 5.21
N ALA A 138 6.10 -1.85 6.43
CA ALA A 138 4.82 -1.23 6.70
C ALA A 138 4.80 0.20 6.13
N GLY A 139 3.88 0.44 5.19
CA GLY A 139 3.26 1.75 5.08
C GLY A 139 2.14 1.81 6.13
N MET A 140 2.10 2.89 6.90
CA MET A 140 1.03 3.10 7.88
C MET A 140 -0.30 3.27 7.14
N THR A 141 -1.27 2.42 7.45
CA THR A 141 -2.72 2.71 7.42
C THR A 141 -3.43 1.49 7.98
N ALA A 142 -4.02 1.63 9.17
CA ALA A 142 -5.02 0.69 9.64
C ALA A 142 -6.31 1.02 8.89
N VAL A 143 -6.76 0.14 8.00
CA VAL A 143 -8.09 0.24 7.41
C VAL A 143 -9.05 -0.57 8.28
N VAL A 144 -10.19 0.03 8.57
CA VAL A 144 -11.34 -0.61 9.22
C VAL A 144 -11.77 -1.80 8.35
N ALA A 145 -11.90 -2.98 8.97
CA ALA A 145 -12.36 -4.18 8.32
C ALA A 145 -13.70 -3.91 7.59
N ASP A 146 -13.71 -4.12 6.28
CA ASP A 146 -14.96 -4.22 5.53
C ASP A 146 -15.41 -5.68 5.64
N ASP A 147 -16.42 -5.94 6.48
CA ASP A 147 -17.00 -7.28 6.69
C ASP A 147 -17.70 -7.74 5.41
N TRP A 148 -16.95 -8.33 4.49
CA TRP A 148 -17.48 -9.08 3.36
C TRP A 148 -17.59 -10.56 3.71
N VAL A 149 -18.83 -11.05 3.81
CA VAL A 149 -19.14 -12.47 4.01
C VAL A 149 -18.88 -13.22 2.69
N GLY A 150 -17.74 -13.90 2.61
CA GLY A 150 -17.36 -14.76 1.48
C GLY A 150 -18.21 -16.02 1.39
N THR A 151 -18.70 -16.33 0.19
CA THR A 151 -19.29 -17.62 -0.18
C THR A 151 -18.25 -18.75 -0.11
N SER A 152 -18.73 -19.96 0.17
CA SER A 152 -18.02 -21.24 0.46
C SER A 152 -17.00 -21.79 -0.58
N LEU A 153 -16.25 -20.95 -1.31
CA LEU A 153 -15.23 -21.36 -2.29
C LEU A 153 -13.81 -21.01 -1.81
N LEU A 154 -12.80 -21.76 -2.27
CA LEU A 154 -11.38 -21.45 -2.02
C LEU A 154 -11.01 -20.19 -2.82
N GLU A 155 -10.90 -19.04 -2.15
CA GLU A 155 -10.58 -17.77 -2.80
C GLU A 155 -9.16 -17.31 -2.47
N VAL A 156 -8.49 -16.67 -3.42
CA VAL A 156 -7.13 -16.11 -3.24
C VAL A 156 -7.22 -14.65 -2.78
N GLY A 157 -6.59 -14.32 -1.65
CA GLY A 157 -6.37 -12.94 -1.20
C GLY A 157 -7.53 -12.20 -0.54
N VAL A 158 -8.49 -12.91 0.08
CA VAL A 158 -9.72 -12.28 0.63
C VAL A 158 -9.59 -11.92 2.11
N ASP A 159 -8.82 -12.69 2.87
CA ASP A 159 -8.27 -12.38 4.20
C ASP A 159 -7.18 -13.45 4.44
N SER A 160 -6.11 -13.12 5.16
CA SER A 160 -5.05 -14.09 5.51
C SER A 160 -5.00 -14.40 7.01
N ARG A 161 -5.95 -13.83 7.77
CA ARG A 161 -6.02 -13.91 9.23
C ARG A 161 -7.21 -14.76 9.71
N GLN A 162 -7.81 -15.59 8.87
CA GLN A 162 -8.80 -16.56 9.32
C GLN A 162 -8.15 -17.92 9.62
N PRO A 163 -8.40 -18.52 10.80
CA PRO A 163 -7.88 -19.85 11.10
C PRO A 163 -8.25 -20.86 10.00
N GLY A 164 -7.25 -21.54 9.46
CA GLY A 164 -7.41 -22.47 8.34
C GLY A 164 -6.95 -21.94 6.99
N ASP A 165 -6.62 -20.66 6.88
CA ASP A 165 -6.07 -20.09 5.65
C ASP A 165 -4.65 -20.62 5.39
N LEU A 166 -4.36 -20.93 4.12
CA LEU A 166 -3.01 -21.22 3.66
C LEU A 166 -2.28 -19.91 3.40
N VAL A 167 -1.09 -19.76 3.96
CA VAL A 167 -0.25 -18.57 3.82
C VAL A 167 1.17 -18.93 3.37
N GLU A 168 1.72 -18.09 2.50
CA GLU A 168 3.13 -18.16 2.13
C GLU A 168 4.00 -17.51 3.22
N ILE A 169 4.78 -18.31 3.93
CA ILE A 169 5.71 -17.87 4.96
C ILE A 169 7.09 -17.64 4.35
N ARG A 170 7.58 -16.39 4.46
CA ARG A 170 8.95 -16.03 4.10
C ARG A 170 9.77 -15.70 5.34
N TYR A 171 10.77 -16.51 5.62
CA TYR A 171 11.73 -16.26 6.69
C TYR A 171 12.78 -15.24 6.25
N GLN A 172 13.25 -14.40 7.18
CA GLN A 172 14.22 -13.33 6.85
C GLN A 172 15.51 -13.85 6.20
N ALA A 173 15.97 -15.03 6.59
CA ALA A 173 17.21 -15.62 6.10
C ALA A 173 17.00 -16.77 5.09
N SER A 174 15.75 -17.05 4.67
CA SER A 174 15.44 -18.09 3.70
C SER A 174 15.15 -17.51 2.31
N ARG A 175 15.64 -18.17 1.26
CA ARG A 175 15.25 -17.88 -0.14
C ARG A 175 14.04 -18.69 -0.59
N ALA A 176 13.76 -19.81 0.06
CA ALA A 176 12.63 -20.66 -0.27
C ALA A 176 11.45 -20.30 0.64
N PRO A 177 10.29 -19.90 0.07
CA PRO A 177 9.08 -19.76 0.85
C PRO A 177 8.61 -21.14 1.34
N VAL A 178 7.94 -21.14 2.50
CA VAL A 178 7.33 -22.34 3.06
C VAL A 178 5.83 -22.08 3.16
N MET A 179 5.02 -23.04 2.74
CA MET A 179 3.58 -22.99 2.97
C MET A 179 3.26 -23.32 4.42
N GLY A 180 2.35 -22.58 5.02
CA GLY A 180 1.82 -22.90 6.34
C GLY A 180 0.36 -22.52 6.48
N VAL A 181 -0.32 -23.14 7.42
CA VAL A 181 -1.71 -22.84 7.74
C VAL A 181 -1.76 -21.97 8.99
N TYR A 182 -2.54 -20.89 8.93
CA TYR A 182 -2.76 -20.01 10.06
C TYR A 182 -3.69 -20.68 11.08
N LEU A 183 -3.29 -20.68 12.35
CA LEU A 183 -4.02 -21.35 13.43
C LEU A 183 -4.84 -20.37 14.29
N GLY A 184 -4.45 -19.09 14.32
CA GLY A 184 -5.10 -18.07 15.14
C GLY A 184 -4.13 -17.16 15.89
N PHE A 185 -4.70 -16.27 16.69
CA PHE A 185 -3.98 -15.32 17.53
C PHE A 185 -4.20 -15.65 19.01
N ALA A 186 -3.12 -15.98 19.72
CA ALA A 186 -3.15 -16.31 21.16
C ALA A 186 -1.88 -15.78 21.84
N GLY A 187 -1.97 -15.39 23.11
CA GLY A 187 -0.82 -14.90 23.89
C GLY A 187 -0.05 -13.75 23.25
N GLY A 188 -0.70 -12.89 22.46
CA GLY A 188 -0.05 -11.77 21.76
C GLY A 188 0.73 -12.18 20.49
N ARG A 189 0.56 -13.39 19.98
CA ARG A 189 1.24 -13.90 18.78
C ARG A 189 0.29 -14.60 17.82
N HIS A 190 0.64 -14.54 16.54
CA HIS A 190 0.05 -15.33 15.46
C HIS A 190 0.72 -16.71 15.39
N HIS A 191 -0.07 -17.76 15.34
CA HIS A 191 0.40 -19.14 15.31
C HIS A 191 0.21 -19.77 13.92
N PHE A 192 1.20 -20.53 13.47
CA PHE A 192 1.22 -21.18 12.17
C PHE A 192 1.70 -22.63 12.28
N PHE A 193 1.13 -23.50 11.46
CA PHE A 193 1.66 -24.83 11.22
C PHE A 193 2.17 -24.97 9.80
N SER A 194 3.48 -25.17 9.63
CA SER A 194 4.11 -25.21 8.30
C SER A 194 4.10 -26.61 7.68
N ALA A 195 4.20 -26.68 6.34
CA ALA A 195 4.41 -27.93 5.59
C ALA A 195 5.71 -28.66 5.98
N SER A 196 6.66 -27.95 6.59
CA SER A 196 7.85 -28.56 7.21
C SER A 196 7.53 -29.32 8.50
N GLY A 197 6.29 -29.28 8.97
CA GLY A 197 5.82 -29.92 10.20
C GLY A 197 6.26 -29.18 11.46
N ARG A 198 6.52 -27.88 11.35
CA ARG A 198 6.93 -27.02 12.47
C ARG A 198 5.83 -26.05 12.83
N TRP A 199 5.59 -25.93 14.13
CA TRP A 199 4.80 -24.86 14.73
C TRP A 199 5.65 -23.60 14.89
N THR A 200 5.19 -22.49 14.34
CA THR A 200 5.90 -21.20 14.36
C THR A 200 4.98 -20.09 14.86
N MET A 201 5.56 -19.10 15.54
CA MET A 201 4.81 -18.02 16.17
C MET A 201 5.45 -16.68 15.84
N THR A 202 4.64 -15.65 15.59
CA THR A 202 5.13 -14.31 15.26
C THR A 202 4.27 -13.22 15.86
N VAL A 203 4.87 -12.09 16.24
CA VAL A 203 4.13 -10.91 16.72
C VAL A 203 3.26 -10.28 15.63
N GLY A 204 3.71 -10.36 14.38
CA GLY A 204 2.97 -9.90 13.21
C GLY A 204 3.51 -10.59 11.95
N PHE A 205 2.67 -10.69 10.92
CA PHE A 205 3.04 -11.27 9.63
C PHE A 205 2.36 -10.54 8.49
N GLY A 206 3.01 -10.54 7.33
CA GLY A 206 2.39 -10.23 6.04
C GLY A 206 2.48 -11.46 5.15
N SER A 207 1.40 -11.78 4.44
CA SER A 207 1.36 -12.93 3.53
C SER A 207 1.52 -12.45 2.09
N PHE A 208 2.54 -12.91 1.37
CA PHE A 208 2.70 -12.55 -0.05
C PHE A 208 1.67 -13.23 -0.95
N PHE A 209 1.16 -14.38 -0.51
CA PHE A 209 0.14 -15.17 -1.18
C PHE A 209 -0.67 -15.94 -0.14
N SER A 210 -2.00 -15.89 -0.24
CA SER A 210 -2.90 -16.61 0.67
C SER A 210 -4.05 -17.28 -0.07
N VAL A 211 -4.50 -18.41 0.46
CA VAL A 211 -5.70 -19.14 0.00
C VAL A 211 -6.63 -19.28 1.20
N SER A 212 -7.79 -18.64 1.11
CA SER A 212 -8.79 -18.65 2.17
C SER A 212 -9.48 -20.01 2.26
N ASN A 213 -9.90 -20.40 3.47
CA ASN A 213 -10.63 -21.66 3.74
C ASN A 213 -9.89 -22.94 3.29
N PHE A 214 -8.56 -22.93 3.30
CA PHE A 214 -7.77 -24.07 2.83
C PHE A 214 -7.93 -25.31 3.72
N ALA A 215 -7.92 -25.14 5.05
CA ALA A 215 -8.15 -26.18 6.03
C ALA A 215 -9.54 -26.01 6.66
N THR A 216 -10.26 -27.11 6.81
CA THR A 216 -11.57 -27.12 7.47
C THR A 216 -11.41 -27.07 9.00
N PRO A 217 -12.41 -26.57 9.75
CA PRO A 217 -12.34 -26.54 11.21
C PRO A 217 -12.05 -27.92 11.85
N GLY A 218 -12.59 -29.00 11.29
CA GLY A 218 -12.34 -30.37 11.77
C GLY A 218 -10.91 -30.86 11.52
N GLU A 219 -10.23 -30.38 10.46
CA GLU A 219 -8.81 -30.66 10.23
C GLU A 219 -7.90 -29.90 11.20
N LEU A 220 -8.36 -28.75 11.73
CA LEU A 220 -7.59 -27.89 12.65
C LEU A 220 -7.74 -28.30 14.12
N GLU A 221 -8.91 -28.79 14.53
CA GLU A 221 -9.23 -29.17 15.90
C GLU A 221 -8.13 -30.02 16.61
N PRO A 222 -7.61 -31.12 16.01
CA PRO A 222 -6.57 -31.92 16.67
C PRO A 222 -5.24 -31.16 16.83
N ILE A 223 -4.94 -30.21 15.94
CA ILE A 223 -3.72 -29.39 15.99
C ILE A 223 -3.86 -28.32 17.08
N LEU A 224 -5.03 -27.66 17.13
CA LEU A 224 -5.32 -26.65 18.14
C LEU A 224 -5.35 -27.24 19.55
N ALA A 225 -5.91 -28.44 19.72
CA ALA A 225 -5.92 -29.16 20.99
C ALA A 225 -4.51 -29.54 21.50
N ALA A 226 -3.54 -29.65 20.60
CA ALA A 226 -2.15 -29.93 20.94
C ALA A 226 -1.31 -28.67 21.23
N ILE A 227 -1.90 -27.47 21.13
CA ILE A 227 -1.24 -26.23 21.54
C ILE A 227 -1.33 -26.11 23.07
N PRO A 228 -0.20 -25.86 23.76
CA PRO A 228 -0.20 -25.69 25.21
C PRO A 228 -0.98 -24.44 25.64
N ASP A 229 -1.71 -24.54 26.75
CA ASP A 229 -2.43 -23.41 27.37
C ASP A 229 -1.44 -22.48 28.10
N CYS A 230 -0.78 -21.63 27.32
CA CYS A 230 0.16 -20.61 27.81
C CYS A 230 -0.52 -19.25 27.88
N LYS A 231 -0.22 -18.47 28.94
CA LYS A 231 -0.81 -17.14 29.15
C LYS A 231 0.08 -16.01 28.66
N THR A 232 1.39 -16.27 28.54
CA THR A 232 2.38 -15.25 28.15
C THR A 232 3.14 -15.65 26.88
N PRO A 233 3.64 -14.67 26.09
CA PRO A 233 4.48 -14.93 24.92
C PRO A 233 5.72 -15.79 25.21
N ASP A 234 6.31 -15.62 26.40
CA ASP A 234 7.57 -16.29 26.79
C ASP A 234 7.32 -17.76 27.13
N GLU A 235 6.19 -18.08 27.76
CA GLU A 235 5.76 -19.46 28.01
C GLU A 235 5.57 -20.23 26.70
N PHE A 236 4.98 -19.59 25.69
CA PHE A 236 4.84 -20.16 24.35
C PHE A 236 6.20 -20.44 23.71
N ASP A 237 7.16 -19.52 23.81
CA ASP A 237 8.52 -19.72 23.27
C ASP A 237 9.26 -20.86 23.96
N ILE A 238 9.14 -21.00 25.28
CA ILE A 238 9.71 -22.12 26.04
C ILE A 238 9.05 -23.44 25.62
N ALA A 239 7.72 -23.48 25.55
CA ALA A 239 7.01 -24.69 25.15
C ALA A 239 7.36 -25.13 23.73
N ARG A 240 7.62 -24.18 22.82
CA ARG A 240 8.13 -24.46 21.48
C ARG A 240 9.56 -25.01 21.50
N GLN A 241 10.46 -24.47 22.33
CA GLN A 241 11.85 -24.95 22.46
C GLN A 241 11.92 -26.35 23.06
N ASP A 242 11.00 -26.67 23.96
CA ASP A 242 10.87 -27.98 24.59
C ASP A 242 10.13 -29.02 23.72
N ASP A 243 9.80 -28.70 22.46
CA ASP A 243 9.01 -29.53 21.54
C ASP A 243 7.63 -29.96 22.11
N LYS A 244 7.03 -29.15 23.00
CA LYS A 244 5.71 -29.40 23.63
C LYS A 244 4.51 -28.94 22.78
N GLY A 245 4.73 -28.64 21.50
CA GLY A 245 3.71 -28.17 20.56
C GLY A 245 3.11 -29.28 19.68
N PRO A 246 2.24 -28.92 18.71
CA PRO A 246 1.65 -29.89 17.79
C PRO A 246 2.73 -30.63 16.99
N SER A 247 2.63 -31.96 16.98
CA SER A 247 3.60 -32.82 16.30
C SER A 247 3.25 -33.07 14.84
N ARG A 248 4.26 -33.46 14.06
CA ARG A 248 4.10 -33.90 12.66
C ARG A 248 3.06 -35.01 12.48
N ALA A 249 2.94 -35.92 13.45
CA ALA A 249 2.01 -37.04 13.36
C ALA A 249 0.55 -36.55 13.41
N VAL A 250 0.25 -35.62 14.33
CA VAL A 250 -1.09 -35.04 14.52
C VAL A 250 -1.53 -34.24 13.29
N ALA A 251 -0.60 -33.55 12.63
CA ALA A 251 -0.89 -32.70 11.47
C ALA A 251 -0.62 -33.37 10.10
N SER A 252 -0.45 -34.70 10.05
CA SER A 252 -0.07 -35.44 8.83
C SER A 252 -0.98 -35.17 7.64
N SER A 253 -2.30 -35.25 7.82
CA SER A 253 -3.30 -34.95 6.77
C SER A 253 -3.15 -33.53 6.21
N LEU A 254 -2.88 -32.55 7.08
CA LEU A 254 -2.70 -31.16 6.68
C LEU A 254 -1.38 -30.94 5.92
N ILE A 255 -0.31 -31.61 6.36
CA ILE A 255 0.98 -31.61 5.67
C ILE A 255 0.83 -32.19 4.26
N ASP A 256 0.13 -33.31 4.11
CA ASP A 256 -0.09 -33.95 2.80
C ASP A 256 -0.91 -33.04 1.87
N LYS A 257 -1.92 -32.35 2.41
CA LYS A 257 -2.71 -31.36 1.66
C LYS A 257 -1.87 -30.19 1.16
N MET A 258 -1.01 -29.63 2.01
CA MET A 258 -0.07 -28.56 1.62
C MET A 258 0.97 -29.05 0.60
N ASN A 259 1.49 -30.27 0.77
CA ASN A 259 2.45 -30.86 -0.17
C ASN A 259 1.80 -31.10 -1.54
N LYS A 260 0.56 -31.61 -1.56
CA LYS A 260 -0.21 -31.77 -2.80
C LYS A 260 -0.39 -30.44 -3.52
N PHE A 261 -0.79 -29.38 -2.80
CA PHE A 261 -0.90 -28.03 -3.37
C PHE A 261 0.41 -27.59 -4.04
N MET A 262 1.55 -27.78 -3.36
CA MET A 262 2.87 -27.44 -3.90
C MET A 262 3.25 -28.28 -5.13
N MET A 263 2.94 -29.58 -5.12
CA MET A 263 3.18 -30.47 -6.26
C MET A 263 2.33 -30.08 -7.48
N ASP A 264 1.07 -29.73 -7.26
CA ASP A 264 0.15 -29.30 -8.31
C ASP A 264 0.60 -27.95 -8.91
N ALA A 265 1.01 -27.00 -8.08
CA ALA A 265 1.61 -25.74 -8.54
C ALA A 265 2.89 -25.96 -9.34
N GLN A 266 3.76 -26.87 -8.89
CA GLN A 266 4.99 -27.21 -9.62
C GLN A 266 4.69 -27.85 -10.98
N ARG A 267 3.65 -28.69 -11.07
CA ARG A 267 3.22 -29.29 -12.35
C ARG A 267 2.74 -28.22 -13.33
N VAL A 268 1.97 -27.24 -12.85
CA VAL A 268 1.55 -26.08 -13.67
C VAL A 268 2.77 -25.28 -14.14
N TYR A 269 3.71 -25.00 -13.25
CA TYR A 269 4.94 -24.30 -13.62
C TYR A 269 5.73 -25.04 -14.72
N GLN A 270 5.89 -26.35 -14.57
CA GLN A 270 6.58 -27.17 -15.58
C GLN A 270 5.83 -27.23 -16.92
N GLY A 271 4.49 -27.26 -16.88
CA GLY A 271 3.65 -27.29 -18.08
C GLY A 271 3.64 -25.98 -18.89
N SER A 272 3.95 -24.84 -18.25
CA SER A 272 3.99 -23.51 -18.87
C SER A 272 5.35 -22.83 -18.66
N MET A 273 6.43 -23.63 -18.63
CA MET A 273 7.77 -23.15 -18.28
C MET A 273 8.28 -22.07 -19.25
N ASP A 274 8.04 -22.25 -20.56
CA ASP A 274 8.53 -21.33 -21.59
C ASP A 274 7.93 -19.92 -21.44
N GLU A 275 6.61 -19.83 -21.22
CA GLU A 275 5.92 -18.56 -21.01
C GLU A 275 6.27 -17.95 -19.65
N LEU A 276 6.32 -18.76 -18.59
CA LEU A 276 6.58 -18.29 -17.23
C LEU A 276 8.02 -17.78 -17.06
N ASP A 277 9.01 -18.43 -17.68
CA ASP A 277 10.41 -17.97 -17.63
C ASP A 277 10.63 -16.72 -18.50
N ARG A 278 9.84 -16.57 -19.58
CA ARG A 278 9.82 -15.39 -20.45
C ARG A 278 8.80 -14.33 -20.04
N ALA A 279 8.17 -14.47 -18.87
CA ALA A 279 7.13 -13.55 -18.39
C ALA A 279 7.56 -12.07 -18.50
N ARG A 280 8.83 -11.76 -18.22
CA ARG A 280 9.38 -10.40 -18.38
C ARG A 280 9.23 -9.89 -19.81
N GLU A 281 9.60 -10.68 -20.81
CA GLU A 281 9.57 -10.28 -22.22
C GLU A 281 8.14 -10.14 -22.75
N ILE A 282 7.22 -10.93 -22.21
CA ILE A 282 5.82 -10.95 -22.61
C ILE A 282 5.05 -9.78 -21.98
N LEU A 283 5.28 -9.51 -20.69
CA LEU A 283 4.49 -8.55 -19.92
C LEU A 283 5.05 -7.12 -19.95
N ALA A 284 6.38 -6.97 -19.98
CA ALA A 284 7.01 -5.66 -19.84
C ALA A 284 6.81 -4.78 -21.07
N ASP A 285 6.69 -3.49 -20.82
CA ASP A 285 6.80 -2.47 -21.87
C ASP A 285 8.29 -2.13 -22.13
N GLU A 286 8.58 -1.44 -23.24
CA GLU A 286 9.93 -0.97 -23.52
C GLU A 286 10.36 0.13 -22.53
N LYS A 287 9.45 1.05 -22.20
CA LYS A 287 9.78 2.27 -21.43
C LYS A 287 8.83 2.56 -20.27
N GLU A 288 7.59 2.11 -20.31
CA GLU A 288 6.62 2.42 -19.26
C GLU A 288 6.48 1.32 -18.20
N VAL A 289 6.18 1.72 -16.96
CA VAL A 289 5.80 0.78 -15.90
C VAL A 289 4.33 0.41 -16.08
N LYS A 290 4.03 -0.89 -16.11
CA LYS A 290 2.65 -1.41 -16.13
C LYS A 290 2.24 -1.89 -14.75
N TYR A 291 0.93 -1.88 -14.49
CA TYR A 291 0.33 -2.42 -13.28
C TYR A 291 -0.65 -3.49 -13.73
N LEU A 292 -0.42 -4.73 -13.31
CA LEU A 292 -1.23 -5.88 -13.68
C LEU A 292 -1.57 -6.68 -12.42
N SER A 293 -2.81 -7.14 -12.30
CA SER A 293 -3.24 -8.08 -11.26
C SER A 293 -2.65 -9.48 -11.52
N LEU A 294 -2.56 -10.30 -10.48
CA LEU A 294 -2.12 -11.70 -10.62
C LEU A 294 -3.02 -12.48 -11.60
N PHE A 295 -4.33 -12.16 -11.61
CA PHE A 295 -5.31 -12.79 -12.49
C PHE A 295 -5.08 -12.41 -13.96
N GLU A 296 -4.86 -11.12 -14.26
CA GLU A 296 -4.52 -10.67 -15.62
C GLU A 296 -3.20 -11.29 -16.09
N ILE A 297 -2.20 -11.39 -15.20
CA ILE A 297 -0.93 -12.02 -15.54
C ILE A 297 -1.13 -13.52 -15.82
N ALA A 298 -1.94 -14.21 -15.02
CA ALA A 298 -2.26 -15.61 -15.24
C ALA A 298 -3.00 -15.81 -16.58
N ASP A 299 -3.93 -14.92 -16.94
CA ASP A 299 -4.63 -14.94 -18.23
C ASP A 299 -3.70 -14.80 -19.43
N ILE A 300 -2.59 -14.07 -19.27
CA ILE A 300 -1.60 -13.87 -20.33
C ILE A 300 -0.62 -15.05 -20.40
N LEU A 301 -0.19 -15.59 -19.25
CA LEU A 301 0.91 -16.55 -19.19
C LEU A 301 0.46 -18.02 -19.17
N LEU A 302 -0.74 -18.33 -18.70
CA LEU A 302 -1.23 -19.69 -18.57
C LEU A 302 -2.25 -20.04 -19.65
N PRO A 303 -2.29 -21.30 -20.10
CA PRO A 303 -3.29 -21.75 -21.07
C PRO A 303 -4.69 -21.76 -20.43
N ALA A 304 -5.69 -21.31 -21.20
CA ALA A 304 -7.09 -21.26 -20.77
C ALA A 304 -7.68 -22.64 -20.40
N SER A 305 -7.05 -23.75 -20.83
CA SER A 305 -7.44 -25.11 -20.46
C SER A 305 -7.29 -25.44 -18.98
N LEU A 306 -6.50 -24.65 -18.23
CA LEU A 306 -6.33 -24.80 -16.78
C LEU A 306 -7.45 -24.11 -15.98
N LYS A 307 -8.37 -23.40 -16.64
CA LYS A 307 -9.46 -22.72 -15.95
C LYS A 307 -10.56 -23.69 -15.57
N GLU A 308 -11.01 -23.59 -14.33
CA GLU A 308 -12.18 -24.27 -13.80
C GLU A 308 -13.27 -23.21 -13.55
N ASN A 309 -14.46 -23.38 -14.13
CA ASN A 309 -15.56 -22.41 -14.03
C ASN A 309 -15.20 -20.98 -14.48
N GLY A 310 -14.22 -20.82 -15.37
CA GLY A 310 -13.78 -19.53 -15.91
C GLY A 310 -12.65 -18.85 -15.13
N GLU A 311 -12.21 -19.44 -14.02
CA GLU A 311 -11.13 -18.92 -13.16
C GLU A 311 -9.98 -19.93 -13.05
N PHE A 312 -8.77 -19.43 -12.77
CA PHE A 312 -7.64 -20.32 -12.51
C PHE A 312 -7.68 -20.84 -11.06
N PRO A 313 -7.39 -22.13 -10.84
CA PRO A 313 -7.34 -22.68 -9.50
C PRO A 313 -6.18 -22.06 -8.68
N PRO A 314 -6.28 -22.01 -7.34
CA PRO A 314 -5.29 -21.34 -6.51
C PRO A 314 -3.84 -21.83 -6.67
N TYR A 315 -3.63 -23.13 -6.93
CA TYR A 315 -2.28 -23.67 -7.17
C TYR A 315 -1.67 -23.18 -8.49
N ALA A 316 -2.49 -22.89 -9.51
CA ALA A 316 -2.02 -22.34 -10.78
C ALA A 316 -1.63 -20.86 -10.62
N LEU A 317 -2.43 -20.09 -9.88
CA LEU A 317 -2.10 -18.71 -9.51
C LEU A 317 -0.82 -18.64 -8.67
N TYR A 318 -0.63 -19.60 -7.75
CA TYR A 318 0.61 -19.70 -6.97
C TYR A 318 1.84 -20.01 -7.83
N ALA A 319 1.70 -20.82 -8.89
CA ALA A 319 2.77 -21.09 -9.84
C ALA A 319 3.23 -19.81 -10.55
N VAL A 320 2.27 -18.98 -10.99
CA VAL A 320 2.54 -17.65 -11.58
C VAL A 320 3.21 -16.74 -10.56
N HIS A 321 2.63 -16.60 -9.35
CA HIS A 321 3.19 -15.80 -8.26
C HIS A 321 4.65 -16.16 -7.95
N THR A 322 4.94 -17.45 -7.89
CA THR A 322 6.29 -17.97 -7.63
C THR A 322 7.24 -17.65 -8.77
N SER A 323 6.79 -17.77 -10.03
CA SER A 323 7.61 -17.38 -11.20
C SER A 323 7.95 -15.88 -11.18
N LEU A 324 6.96 -15.02 -10.91
CA LEU A 324 7.18 -13.58 -10.80
C LEU A 324 8.16 -13.25 -9.66
N SER A 325 8.01 -13.90 -8.50
CA SER A 325 8.88 -13.72 -7.34
C SER A 325 10.33 -14.15 -7.57
N ARG A 326 10.58 -15.12 -8.47
CA ARG A 326 11.96 -15.53 -8.84
C ARG A 326 12.69 -14.45 -9.64
N ASN A 327 11.95 -13.55 -10.28
CA ASN A 327 12.55 -12.44 -11.01
C ASN A 327 12.84 -11.28 -10.06
N GLU A 328 14.11 -11.15 -9.66
CA GLU A 328 14.56 -10.21 -8.63
C GLU A 328 14.37 -8.71 -8.97
N VAL A 329 14.04 -8.33 -10.22
CA VAL A 329 14.01 -6.93 -10.68
C VAL A 329 12.81 -6.57 -11.56
N ALA A 330 12.21 -7.52 -12.28
CA ALA A 330 11.17 -7.20 -13.26
C ALA A 330 9.79 -6.96 -12.65
N PHE A 331 9.49 -7.59 -11.51
CA PHE A 331 8.17 -7.56 -10.90
C PHE A 331 8.27 -7.17 -9.43
N LYS A 332 7.44 -6.23 -8.99
CA LYS A 332 7.33 -5.86 -7.57
C LYS A 332 5.86 -5.83 -7.15
N PRO A 333 5.45 -6.59 -6.11
CA PRO A 333 4.10 -6.47 -5.58
C PRO A 333 3.88 -5.09 -4.96
N LEU A 334 2.76 -4.43 -5.30
CA LEU A 334 2.43 -3.07 -4.87
C LEU A 334 2.03 -3.01 -3.38
N SER A 335 1.54 -4.12 -2.81
CA SER A 335 1.06 -4.18 -1.42
C SER A 335 1.53 -5.46 -0.72
N PRO A 336 2.62 -5.40 0.07
CA PRO A 336 3.01 -6.52 0.92
C PRO A 336 2.39 -6.45 2.33
N THR A 337 1.60 -5.43 2.68
CA THR A 337 1.05 -5.26 4.03
C THR A 337 -0.28 -5.99 4.20
N SER A 338 -0.38 -6.71 5.32
CA SER A 338 -1.56 -7.48 5.73
C SER A 338 -2.85 -6.68 5.75
N ASP A 339 -2.77 -5.38 6.02
CA ASP A 339 -3.92 -4.51 6.25
C ASP A 339 -4.46 -3.86 4.95
N CYS A 340 -3.79 -4.06 3.81
CA CYS A 340 -4.25 -3.60 2.51
C CYS A 340 -3.96 -4.60 1.38
N HIS A 341 -3.97 -5.91 1.71
CA HIS A 341 -4.02 -6.96 0.70
C HIS A 341 -5.32 -6.82 -0.09
N ARG A 342 -5.20 -6.33 -1.33
CA ARG A 342 -6.31 -6.40 -2.30
C ARG A 342 -6.35 -7.80 -2.90
N ARG A 343 -7.54 -8.39 -3.02
CA ARG A 343 -7.82 -9.67 -3.70
C ARG A 343 -7.00 -9.86 -4.98
N GLU A 344 -6.86 -8.79 -5.76
CA GLU A 344 -6.26 -8.78 -7.10
C GLU A 344 -4.72 -8.97 -7.14
N HIS A 345 -3.99 -8.84 -6.02
CA HIS A 345 -2.52 -8.96 -5.99
C HIS A 345 -1.82 -8.20 -7.13
N ILE A 346 -1.81 -6.86 -7.06
CA ILE A 346 -1.29 -6.01 -8.13
C ILE A 346 0.25 -6.00 -8.13
N PHE A 347 0.84 -6.22 -9.31
CA PHE A 347 2.27 -6.15 -9.57
C PHE A 347 2.63 -4.91 -10.40
N GLU A 348 3.67 -4.20 -9.97
CA GLU A 348 4.43 -3.30 -10.82
C GLU A 348 5.31 -4.14 -11.76
N VAL A 349 5.11 -3.98 -13.06
CA VAL A 349 5.94 -4.57 -14.11
C VAL A 349 6.89 -3.52 -14.63
N PHE A 350 8.19 -3.70 -14.38
CA PHE A 350 9.22 -2.76 -14.79
C PHE A 350 9.55 -2.87 -16.28
N PRO A 351 9.88 -1.75 -16.93
CA PRO A 351 10.22 -1.75 -18.35
C PRO A 351 11.54 -2.47 -18.64
N VAL A 352 11.67 -2.96 -19.87
CA VAL A 352 12.87 -3.67 -20.34
C VAL A 352 14.13 -2.80 -20.20
N SER A 353 14.02 -1.51 -20.50
CA SER A 353 15.12 -0.53 -20.38
C SER A 353 15.69 -0.43 -18.96
N PHE A 354 14.85 -0.47 -17.93
CA PHE A 354 15.28 -0.47 -16.53
C PHE A 354 16.11 -1.70 -16.20
N HIS A 355 15.62 -2.88 -16.60
CA HIS A 355 16.32 -4.14 -16.35
C HIS A 355 17.68 -4.21 -17.07
N GLN A 356 17.73 -3.75 -18.32
CA GLN A 356 18.98 -3.69 -19.07
C GLN A 356 20.02 -2.79 -18.39
N SER A 357 19.61 -1.62 -17.90
CA SER A 357 20.49 -0.71 -17.15
C SER A 357 21.01 -1.35 -15.86
N VAL A 358 20.14 -1.99 -15.08
CA VAL A 358 20.53 -2.71 -13.85
C VAL A 358 21.55 -3.82 -14.13
N ASN A 359 21.35 -4.61 -15.19
CA ASN A 359 22.28 -5.67 -15.57
C ASN A 359 23.62 -5.12 -16.10
N ARG A 360 23.62 -4.01 -16.85
CA ARG A 360 24.86 -3.37 -17.30
C ARG A 360 25.72 -2.95 -16.11
N VAL A 361 25.13 -2.30 -15.11
CA VAL A 361 25.84 -1.93 -13.86
C VAL A 361 26.34 -3.17 -13.12
N ALA A 362 25.53 -4.23 -13.03
CA ALA A 362 25.97 -5.49 -12.41
C ALA A 362 27.18 -6.12 -13.12
N THR A 363 27.21 -6.08 -14.46
CA THR A 363 28.37 -6.54 -15.26
C THR A 363 29.60 -5.68 -14.99
N MET A 364 29.47 -4.34 -15.02
CA MET A 364 30.59 -3.43 -14.73
C MET A 364 31.22 -3.70 -13.35
N VAL A 365 30.39 -3.92 -12.32
CA VAL A 365 30.88 -4.22 -10.97
C VAL A 365 31.60 -5.58 -10.92
N ARG A 366 31.07 -6.61 -11.59
CA ARG A 366 31.72 -7.93 -11.67
C ARG A 366 33.07 -7.86 -12.38
N ASP A 367 33.12 -7.17 -13.51
CA ASP A 367 34.37 -7.00 -14.28
C ASP A 367 35.41 -6.27 -13.43
N TYR A 368 35.02 -5.18 -12.76
CA TYR A 368 35.89 -4.46 -11.82
C TYR A 368 36.43 -5.36 -10.71
N THR A 369 35.58 -6.16 -10.06
CA THR A 369 36.04 -7.08 -8.99
C THR A 369 36.99 -8.16 -9.50
N THR A 370 36.71 -8.70 -10.69
CA THR A 370 37.53 -9.74 -11.33
C THR A 370 38.90 -9.19 -11.71
N GLU A 371 38.94 -7.99 -12.29
CA GLU A 371 40.18 -7.31 -12.68
C GLU A 371 41.01 -6.92 -11.46
N LYS A 372 40.40 -6.38 -10.41
CA LYS A 372 41.09 -6.05 -9.16
C LYS A 372 41.69 -7.30 -8.50
N ALA A 373 40.96 -8.41 -8.48
CA ALA A 373 41.48 -9.69 -7.97
C ALA A 373 42.67 -10.19 -8.80
N ARG A 374 42.58 -10.13 -10.13
CA ARG A 374 43.69 -10.51 -11.04
C ARG A 374 44.92 -9.62 -10.85
N ALA A 375 44.73 -8.30 -10.75
CA ALA A 375 45.82 -7.36 -10.53
C ALA A 375 46.48 -7.50 -9.15
N THR A 376 45.73 -8.01 -8.15
CA THR A 376 46.28 -8.32 -6.82
C THR A 376 47.19 -9.56 -6.87
N LEU A 377 46.85 -10.55 -7.69
CA LEU A 377 47.67 -11.74 -7.91
C LEU A 377 48.86 -11.47 -8.83
N ASP A 378 48.70 -10.58 -9.80
CA ASP A 378 49.70 -10.27 -10.82
C ASP A 378 49.66 -8.77 -11.18
N PRO A 379 50.52 -7.94 -10.57
CA PRO A 379 50.54 -6.49 -10.79
C PRO A 379 50.83 -6.08 -12.24
N SER A 380 51.46 -6.96 -13.04
CA SER A 380 51.76 -6.68 -14.46
C SER A 380 50.53 -6.64 -15.35
N LYS A 381 49.42 -7.24 -14.89
CA LYS A 381 48.12 -7.27 -15.60
C LYS A 381 47.24 -6.07 -15.28
N ARG A 382 47.74 -5.09 -14.53
CA ARG A 382 47.00 -3.87 -14.23
C ARG A 382 46.85 -3.05 -15.50
N ARG A 383 45.61 -2.67 -15.84
CA ARG A 383 45.35 -1.77 -16.97
C ARG A 383 45.95 -0.39 -16.70
N VAL A 384 46.43 0.24 -17.76
CA VAL A 384 46.97 1.60 -17.74
C VAL A 384 45.83 2.63 -17.79
N GLU A 385 44.81 2.38 -18.61
CA GLU A 385 43.67 3.29 -18.74
C GLU A 385 42.51 2.90 -17.81
N PRO A 386 41.86 3.88 -17.16
CA PRO A 386 40.73 3.61 -16.29
C PRO A 386 39.52 3.18 -17.12
N THR A 387 38.84 2.14 -16.66
CA THR A 387 37.53 1.76 -17.20
C THR A 387 36.50 2.89 -16.98
N PRO A 388 35.37 2.89 -17.72
CA PRO A 388 34.27 3.83 -17.44
C PRO A 388 33.80 3.78 -15.98
N PHE A 389 33.79 2.59 -15.38
CA PHE A 389 33.47 2.40 -13.97
C PHE A 389 34.49 3.06 -13.04
N GLU A 390 35.80 2.86 -13.27
CA GLU A 390 36.84 3.51 -12.47
C GLU A 390 36.85 5.03 -12.65
N SER A 391 36.55 5.51 -13.85
CA SER A 391 36.39 6.93 -14.15
C SER A 391 35.25 7.54 -13.34
N PHE A 392 34.10 6.86 -13.28
CA PHE A 392 33.00 7.21 -12.38
C PHE A 392 33.45 7.27 -10.91
N ILE A 393 34.15 6.23 -10.43
CA ILE A 393 34.61 6.15 -9.03
C ILE A 393 35.54 7.32 -8.68
N ASN A 394 36.51 7.65 -9.54
CA ASN A 394 37.44 8.75 -9.30
C ASN A 394 36.73 10.11 -9.26
N LYS A 395 35.79 10.33 -10.18
CA LYS A 395 34.97 11.55 -10.23
C LYS A 395 34.02 11.67 -9.04
N ALA A 396 33.37 10.57 -8.65
CA ALA A 396 32.52 10.54 -7.48
C ALA A 396 33.31 10.79 -6.20
N ARG A 397 34.54 10.25 -6.09
CA ARG A 397 35.42 10.46 -4.95
C ARG A 397 35.76 11.95 -4.76
N SER A 398 36.16 12.64 -5.84
CA SER A 398 36.50 14.07 -5.74
C SER A 398 35.31 14.93 -5.31
N LEU A 399 34.10 14.61 -5.78
CA LEU A 399 32.88 15.32 -5.40
C LEU A 399 32.49 15.10 -3.93
N VAL A 400 32.62 13.87 -3.43
CA VAL A 400 32.34 13.57 -2.03
C VAL A 400 33.32 14.33 -1.13
N LEU A 401 34.62 14.32 -1.46
CA LEU A 401 35.63 15.07 -0.70
C LEU A 401 35.33 16.57 -0.69
N ALA A 402 34.98 17.16 -1.83
CA ALA A 402 34.58 18.56 -1.92
C ALA A 402 33.29 18.87 -1.12
N SER A 403 32.31 17.96 -1.10
CA SER A 403 31.12 18.12 -0.26
C SER A 403 31.48 18.18 1.23
N ARG A 404 32.42 17.31 1.66
CA ARG A 404 32.86 17.19 3.06
C ARG A 404 33.62 18.40 3.58
N GLU A 405 34.21 19.21 2.71
CA GLU A 405 34.81 20.49 3.12
C GLU A 405 33.77 21.47 3.70
N THR A 406 32.50 21.35 3.31
CA THR A 406 31.43 22.27 3.73
C THR A 406 30.42 21.64 4.68
N ARG A 407 30.36 20.31 4.75
CA ARG A 407 29.35 19.54 5.48
C ARG A 407 29.90 18.24 6.00
N ASP A 408 29.67 17.98 7.28
CA ASP A 408 29.87 16.65 7.83
C ASP A 408 28.73 15.70 7.40
N TRP A 409 29.06 14.42 7.32
CA TRP A 409 28.06 13.37 7.14
C TRP A 409 27.79 12.68 8.48
N THR A 410 26.57 12.16 8.66
CA THR A 410 26.20 11.45 9.89
C THR A 410 26.12 9.94 9.66
N PRO A 411 26.43 9.10 10.67
CA PRO A 411 26.26 7.65 10.59
C PRO A 411 24.81 7.21 10.35
N HIS A 412 23.84 8.11 10.53
CA HIS A 412 22.39 7.86 10.43
C HIS A 412 21.82 8.10 9.03
N GLY A 413 22.67 8.34 8.03
CA GLY A 413 22.22 8.36 6.64
C GLY A 413 21.84 9.74 6.10
N ILE A 414 21.99 10.82 6.86
CA ILE A 414 21.63 12.19 6.43
C ILE A 414 22.83 13.12 6.61
N LEU A 415 23.04 14.05 5.68
CA LEU A 415 24.07 15.08 5.81
C LEU A 415 23.73 16.12 6.89
N ALA A 416 24.75 16.58 7.60
CA ALA A 416 24.61 17.69 8.53
C ALA A 416 24.32 19.02 7.77
N PRO A 417 23.70 19.99 8.44
CA PRO A 417 23.54 21.33 7.88
C PRO A 417 24.89 21.93 7.46
N SER A 418 24.87 22.69 6.38
CA SER A 418 26.01 23.45 5.88
C SER A 418 26.42 24.55 6.87
N SER A 419 27.71 24.67 7.17
CA SER A 419 28.26 25.81 7.92
C SER A 419 28.28 27.10 7.08
N VAL A 420 28.26 26.96 5.75
CA VAL A 420 28.23 28.06 4.77
C VAL A 420 27.08 27.90 3.77
N PRO A 421 26.50 29.00 3.24
CA PRO A 421 25.52 28.95 2.15
C PRO A 421 26.11 28.36 0.85
N THR A 422 26.17 27.03 0.75
CA THR A 422 26.74 26.34 -0.42
C THR A 422 25.68 26.18 -1.51
N ALA A 423 25.89 26.83 -2.67
CA ALA A 423 25.17 26.48 -3.88
C ALA A 423 25.51 25.03 -4.26
N LEU A 424 24.51 24.20 -4.57
CA LEU A 424 24.81 22.83 -5.00
C LEU A 424 25.48 22.86 -6.37
N HIS A 425 26.67 22.24 -6.45
CA HIS A 425 27.41 22.11 -7.69
C HIS A 425 26.58 21.37 -8.75
N LYS A 426 26.41 22.00 -9.92
CA LYS A 426 25.86 21.31 -11.09
C LYS A 426 26.97 20.48 -11.70
N VAL A 427 26.91 19.17 -11.49
CA VAL A 427 27.85 18.21 -12.06
C VAL A 427 27.26 17.64 -13.34
N GLU A 428 28.00 17.73 -14.43
CA GLU A 428 27.69 17.01 -15.67
C GLU A 428 28.15 15.57 -15.54
N TRP A 429 27.23 14.63 -15.70
CA TRP A 429 27.48 13.19 -15.62
C TRP A 429 27.40 12.58 -17.02
N SER A 430 28.28 11.62 -17.33
CA SER A 430 28.15 10.84 -18.57
C SER A 430 26.95 9.90 -18.50
N ASP A 431 26.51 9.37 -19.63
CA ASP A 431 25.39 8.41 -19.66
C ASP A 431 25.67 7.17 -18.79
N VAL A 432 26.91 6.68 -18.80
CA VAL A 432 27.34 5.55 -17.95
C VAL A 432 27.29 5.92 -16.47
N ASP A 433 27.74 7.13 -16.11
CA ASP A 433 27.66 7.62 -14.74
C ASP A 433 26.19 7.68 -14.26
N LEU A 434 25.29 8.15 -15.13
CA LEU A 434 23.85 8.24 -14.85
C LEU A 434 23.21 6.86 -14.66
N GLU A 435 23.66 5.82 -15.37
CA GLU A 435 23.23 4.45 -15.14
C GLU A 435 23.64 3.95 -13.74
N ILE A 436 24.89 4.19 -13.33
CA ILE A 436 25.39 3.79 -12.01
C ILE A 436 24.66 4.55 -10.90
N ILE A 437 24.46 5.86 -11.06
CA ILE A 437 23.69 6.68 -10.12
C ILE A 437 22.23 6.23 -10.06
N GLY A 438 21.63 5.90 -11.21
CA GLY A 438 20.26 5.38 -11.32
C GLY A 438 20.09 4.05 -10.60
N PHE A 439 21.07 3.14 -10.74
CA PHE A 439 21.12 1.88 -9.99
C PHE A 439 21.18 2.12 -8.48
N LEU A 440 22.09 2.98 -8.01
CA LEU A 440 22.22 3.30 -6.59
C LEU A 440 20.95 3.97 -6.03
N ARG A 441 20.27 4.83 -6.81
CA ARG A 441 19.00 5.43 -6.42
C ARG A 441 17.88 4.40 -6.32
N SER A 442 17.84 3.44 -7.25
CA SER A 442 16.90 2.32 -7.23
C SER A 442 17.07 1.45 -5.99
N TRP A 443 18.32 1.27 -5.55
CA TRP A 443 18.65 0.53 -4.34
C TRP A 443 18.38 1.32 -3.05
N ALA A 444 18.86 2.56 -2.96
CA ALA A 444 18.89 3.35 -1.73
C ALA A 444 17.58 4.06 -1.40
N SER A 445 16.84 4.46 -2.44
CA SER A 445 15.69 5.37 -2.33
C SER A 445 14.36 4.68 -2.59
N TYR A 446 14.28 3.88 -3.66
CA TYR A 446 13.01 3.30 -4.13
C TYR A 446 12.74 1.87 -3.63
N ASP A 447 13.70 1.28 -2.93
CA ASP A 447 13.66 -0.10 -2.45
C ASP A 447 13.21 -1.10 -3.53
N LEU A 448 13.78 -0.98 -4.74
CA LEU A 448 13.38 -1.81 -5.87
C LEU A 448 14.04 -3.20 -5.86
N PHE A 449 15.02 -3.42 -5.00
CA PHE A 449 15.74 -4.68 -4.91
C PHE A 449 15.42 -5.38 -3.60
N GLU A 450 15.04 -6.65 -3.70
CA GLU A 450 14.82 -7.46 -2.52
C GLU A 450 16.11 -7.56 -1.67
N PRO A 451 16.05 -7.45 -0.33
CA PRO A 451 17.24 -7.56 0.52
C PRO A 451 18.03 -8.87 0.37
N SER A 452 17.37 -9.95 -0.02
CA SER A 452 17.95 -11.28 -0.30
C SER A 452 18.51 -11.43 -1.73
N SER A 453 18.29 -10.45 -2.61
CA SER A 453 18.80 -10.47 -3.98
C SER A 453 20.32 -10.19 -4.02
N ARG A 454 20.92 -10.35 -5.19
CA ARG A 454 22.35 -10.06 -5.41
C ARG A 454 22.69 -8.57 -5.53
N PHE A 455 21.71 -7.71 -5.81
CA PHE A 455 21.94 -6.30 -6.13
C PHE A 455 22.47 -5.45 -4.97
N PRO A 456 22.04 -5.66 -3.70
CA PRO A 456 22.68 -5.02 -2.56
C PRO A 456 24.20 -5.26 -2.49
N GLY A 457 24.66 -6.45 -2.90
CA GLY A 457 26.10 -6.76 -2.98
C GLY A 457 26.85 -5.91 -4.00
N TYR A 458 26.25 -5.62 -5.16
CA TYR A 458 26.86 -4.72 -6.14
C TYR A 458 26.89 -3.28 -5.63
N GLY A 459 25.79 -2.81 -5.04
CA GLY A 459 25.74 -1.48 -4.43
C GLY A 459 26.81 -1.29 -3.36
N ALA A 460 26.96 -2.26 -2.45
CA ALA A 460 28.01 -2.25 -1.44
C ALA A 460 29.42 -2.27 -2.05
N THR A 461 29.61 -2.96 -3.19
CA THR A 461 30.88 -3.00 -3.90
C THR A 461 31.23 -1.66 -4.56
N ILE A 462 30.23 -0.95 -5.10
CA ILE A 462 30.42 0.41 -5.62
C ILE A 462 30.87 1.35 -4.49
N LEU A 463 30.19 1.31 -3.33
CA LEU A 463 30.57 2.11 -2.18
C LEU A 463 31.97 1.76 -1.65
N ARG A 464 32.32 0.46 -1.67
CA ARG A 464 33.66 -0.01 -1.29
C ARG A 464 34.74 0.47 -2.25
N ALA A 465 34.44 0.56 -3.54
CA ALA A 465 35.39 1.05 -4.54
C ALA A 465 35.73 2.55 -4.36
N LEU A 466 34.81 3.34 -3.79
CA LEU A 466 35.06 4.74 -3.44
C LEU A 466 36.14 4.87 -2.36
N ASP A 467 36.21 3.94 -1.41
CA ASP A 467 37.16 3.95 -0.29
C ASP A 467 37.05 5.21 0.59
N LEU A 468 35.80 5.60 0.90
CA LEU A 468 35.49 6.84 1.62
C LEU A 468 34.66 6.65 2.91
N TYR A 469 34.30 5.41 3.22
CA TYR A 469 33.42 5.05 4.34
C TYR A 469 34.05 3.94 5.18
N PRO A 470 35.12 4.23 5.94
CA PRO A 470 35.77 3.26 6.82
C PRO A 470 34.86 2.91 8.01
N ASP A 471 35.00 1.68 8.52
CA ASP A 471 34.38 1.19 9.77
C ASP A 471 32.84 1.32 9.86
N VAL A 472 32.17 1.44 8.73
CA VAL A 472 30.70 1.49 8.65
C VAL A 472 30.13 0.45 7.69
N SER A 473 28.88 0.06 7.93
CA SER A 473 28.18 -0.90 7.08
C SER A 473 27.81 -0.27 5.73
N LEU A 474 28.19 -0.88 4.62
CA LEU A 474 27.92 -0.37 3.27
C LEU A 474 26.53 -0.84 2.78
N ASP A 475 25.48 -0.18 3.23
CA ASP A 475 24.09 -0.52 2.91
C ASP A 475 23.32 0.62 2.21
N GLN A 476 21.99 0.47 2.10
CA GLN A 476 21.09 1.45 1.49
C GLN A 476 21.17 2.84 2.17
N SER A 477 21.34 2.90 3.49
CA SER A 477 21.49 4.17 4.21
C SER A 477 22.77 4.90 3.78
N ARG A 478 23.86 4.15 3.61
CA ARG A 478 25.15 4.69 3.15
C ARG A 478 25.10 5.08 1.68
N ALA A 479 24.42 4.31 0.84
CA ALA A 479 24.16 4.68 -0.54
C ALA A 479 23.33 5.97 -0.63
N TRP A 480 22.36 6.18 0.27
CA TRP A 480 21.59 7.42 0.34
C TRP A 480 22.48 8.62 0.68
N THR A 481 23.34 8.52 1.70
CA THR A 481 24.31 9.57 2.05
C THR A 481 25.23 9.89 0.88
N PHE A 482 25.79 8.87 0.24
CA PHE A 482 26.62 9.04 -0.96
C PHE A 482 25.89 9.83 -2.05
N LEU A 483 24.63 9.49 -2.33
CA LEU A 483 23.81 10.20 -3.33
C LEU A 483 23.56 11.67 -2.95
N GLN A 484 23.52 12.00 -1.65
CA GLN A 484 23.46 13.38 -1.18
C GLN A 484 24.81 14.11 -1.35
N GLU A 485 25.92 13.46 -1.01
CA GLU A 485 27.27 14.04 -1.12
C GLU A 485 27.65 14.39 -2.57
N ILE A 486 27.26 13.54 -3.54
CA ILE A 486 27.48 13.84 -4.97
C ILE A 486 26.44 14.80 -5.56
N GLY A 487 25.49 15.29 -4.76
CA GLY A 487 24.44 16.22 -5.19
C GLY A 487 23.34 15.60 -6.06
N SER A 488 23.29 14.27 -6.18
CA SER A 488 22.19 13.59 -6.90
C SER A 488 20.86 13.71 -6.14
N ILE A 489 20.91 13.74 -4.81
CA ILE A 489 19.77 13.93 -3.90
C ILE A 489 20.05 15.18 -3.07
N ARG A 490 19.04 16.01 -2.78
CA ARG A 490 19.26 17.20 -1.96
C ARG A 490 19.45 16.79 -0.48
N PRO A 491 20.27 17.50 0.31
CA PRO A 491 20.51 17.15 1.72
C PRO A 491 19.26 17.10 2.60
N TRP A 492 18.23 17.90 2.29
CA TRP A 492 16.95 17.95 3.01
C TRP A 492 15.89 16.96 2.49
N GLU A 493 16.25 16.12 1.52
CA GLU A 493 15.39 15.02 1.11
C GLU A 493 15.36 13.92 2.18
N ILE A 494 14.23 13.23 2.26
CA ILE A 494 14.03 12.12 3.18
C ILE A 494 13.73 10.83 2.41
N PRO A 495 14.24 9.66 2.85
CA PRO A 495 13.98 8.38 2.18
C PRO A 495 12.50 8.04 2.01
N SER A 496 11.66 8.35 3.01
CA SER A 496 10.22 8.02 2.99
C SER A 496 9.46 8.64 1.81
N ARG A 497 9.98 9.74 1.25
CA ARG A 497 9.40 10.36 0.06
C ARG A 497 9.61 9.53 -1.20
N TYR A 498 10.67 8.73 -1.25
CA TYR A 498 11.05 7.91 -2.40
C TYR A 498 10.57 6.47 -2.28
N SER A 499 10.27 6.00 -1.07
CA SER A 499 9.75 4.65 -0.84
C SER A 499 8.34 4.45 -1.39
N VAL A 500 7.52 5.51 -1.44
CA VAL A 500 6.17 5.45 -2.00
C VAL A 500 6.19 5.95 -3.44
N ARG A 501 5.79 5.08 -4.37
CA ARG A 501 5.72 5.38 -5.80
C ARG A 501 4.26 5.38 -6.23
N PHE A 502 3.80 6.52 -6.74
CA PHE A 502 2.48 6.60 -7.34
C PHE A 502 2.57 6.45 -8.86
N PRO A 503 1.70 5.62 -9.48
CA PRO A 503 1.64 5.49 -10.93
C PRO A 503 1.58 6.84 -11.63
N LYS A 504 2.32 6.99 -12.73
CA LYS A 504 2.30 8.21 -13.58
C LYS A 504 2.68 9.50 -12.83
N THR A 505 3.38 9.39 -11.70
CA THR A 505 3.95 10.53 -10.99
C THR A 505 5.47 10.49 -11.01
N THR A 506 6.12 11.63 -10.81
CA THR A 506 7.58 11.68 -10.66
C THR A 506 7.99 12.59 -9.52
N ILE A 507 8.91 12.12 -8.68
CA ILE A 507 9.45 12.91 -7.58
C ILE A 507 10.35 14.01 -8.13
N MET A 508 10.03 15.27 -7.82
CA MET A 508 10.77 16.44 -8.28
C MET A 508 11.81 16.91 -7.27
N ARG A 509 13.02 17.22 -7.72
CA ARG A 509 14.11 17.69 -6.83
C ARG A 509 13.80 19.00 -6.10
N SER A 510 12.83 19.78 -6.58
CA SER A 510 12.38 21.05 -5.99
C SER A 510 11.36 20.88 -4.85
N GLY A 511 10.94 19.64 -4.56
CA GLY A 511 9.81 19.35 -3.66
C GLY A 511 8.57 18.91 -4.44
N GLY A 512 7.76 18.03 -3.81
CA GLY A 512 6.50 17.53 -4.35
C GLY A 512 6.59 16.46 -5.45
N LEU A 513 5.42 16.17 -6.04
CA LEU A 513 5.24 15.20 -7.13
C LEU A 513 4.81 15.92 -8.41
N ALA A 514 5.53 15.69 -9.50
CA ALA A 514 5.07 16.06 -10.82
C ALA A 514 3.92 15.14 -11.25
N ARG A 515 2.82 15.76 -11.67
CA ARG A 515 1.63 15.12 -12.23
C ARG A 515 1.18 15.92 -13.45
N ASN A 516 0.58 15.24 -14.42
CA ASN A 516 0.00 15.93 -15.57
C ASN A 516 -1.30 16.59 -15.13
N ILE A 517 -1.29 17.92 -15.07
CA ILE A 517 -2.47 18.72 -14.73
C ILE A 517 -3.45 18.64 -15.92
N PRO A 518 -4.73 18.29 -15.70
CA PRO A 518 -5.74 18.33 -16.74
C PRO A 518 -5.85 19.73 -17.37
N PRO A 519 -5.95 19.86 -18.70
CA PRO A 519 -6.06 21.17 -19.33
C PRO A 519 -7.44 21.83 -19.11
N MET A 520 -8.47 21.06 -18.75
CA MET A 520 -9.86 21.53 -18.64
C MET A 520 -10.45 21.15 -17.26
N LEU A 521 -9.98 21.82 -16.20
CA LEU A 521 -10.49 21.60 -14.85
C LEU A 521 -11.96 21.99 -14.71
N GLU A 522 -12.38 23.10 -15.33
CA GLU A 522 -13.75 23.59 -15.26
C GLU A 522 -14.77 22.60 -15.82
N GLU A 523 -14.44 21.85 -16.87
CA GLU A 523 -15.31 20.79 -17.42
C GLU A 523 -15.49 19.61 -16.45
N SER A 524 -14.60 19.49 -15.47
CA SER A 524 -14.69 18.47 -14.44
C SER A 524 -15.57 18.88 -13.26
N ARG A 525 -16.07 20.12 -13.24
CA ARG A 525 -16.97 20.64 -12.21
C ARG A 525 -18.42 20.36 -12.58
N ARG A 526 -19.30 20.35 -11.57
CA ARG A 526 -20.74 20.23 -11.76
C ARG A 526 -21.49 21.08 -10.75
N GLU A 527 -22.74 21.40 -11.12
CA GLU A 527 -23.70 21.93 -10.16
C GLU A 527 -24.05 20.88 -9.10
N ASP A 528 -24.44 21.38 -7.93
CA ASP A 528 -24.85 20.55 -6.81
C ASP A 528 -26.20 19.89 -7.07
N LEU A 529 -26.19 18.61 -7.44
CA LEU A 529 -27.41 17.84 -7.69
C LEU A 529 -28.30 17.70 -6.44
N ALA A 530 -27.73 17.86 -5.25
CA ALA A 530 -28.45 17.75 -3.99
C ALA A 530 -28.93 19.11 -3.45
N ALA A 531 -28.80 20.20 -4.23
CA ALA A 531 -29.12 21.57 -3.80
C ALA A 531 -30.52 21.68 -3.17
N ALA A 532 -31.53 21.07 -3.80
CA ALA A 532 -32.92 21.10 -3.35
C ALA A 532 -33.19 20.26 -2.08
N TYR A 533 -32.28 19.36 -1.72
CA TYR A 533 -32.40 18.47 -0.56
C TYR A 533 -31.46 18.89 0.59
N ARG A 534 -30.80 20.05 0.46
CA ARG A 534 -29.96 20.60 1.51
C ARG A 534 -30.81 21.16 2.65
N THR A 535 -30.39 20.86 3.87
CA THR A 535 -30.96 21.42 5.11
C THR A 535 -30.08 22.56 5.56
N ASP A 536 -30.67 23.72 5.83
CA ASP A 536 -29.92 24.83 6.38
C ASP A 536 -29.63 24.58 7.87
N MET A 537 -28.34 24.61 8.25
CA MET A 537 -27.86 24.45 9.62
C MET A 537 -27.10 25.70 10.10
N LYS A 538 -27.29 26.87 9.44
CA LYS A 538 -26.58 28.13 9.77
C LYS A 538 -26.79 28.62 11.20
N SER A 539 -27.84 28.18 11.88
CA SER A 539 -28.09 28.52 13.29
C SER A 539 -27.24 27.70 14.27
N ALA A 540 -26.65 26.58 13.82
CA ALA A 540 -25.79 25.74 14.64
C ALA A 540 -24.35 26.28 14.61
N THR A 541 -23.74 26.42 15.79
CA THR A 541 -22.31 26.70 15.89
C THR A 541 -21.54 25.42 15.57
N VAL A 542 -20.79 25.45 14.47
CA VAL A 542 -19.92 24.34 14.06
C VAL A 542 -18.49 24.62 14.53
N PHE A 543 -17.90 23.65 15.23
CA PHE A 543 -16.52 23.70 15.69
C PHE A 543 -15.65 22.81 14.81
N CYS A 544 -14.72 23.41 14.08
CA CYS A 544 -13.64 22.71 13.38
C CYS A 544 -12.39 22.75 14.26
N ILE A 545 -11.95 21.58 14.75
CA ILE A 545 -10.90 21.48 15.75
C ILE A 545 -9.61 21.02 15.08
N ASP A 546 -8.81 21.99 14.66
CA ASP A 546 -7.65 21.78 13.79
C ASP A 546 -6.36 22.42 14.33
N SER A 547 -5.23 22.03 13.74
CA SER A 547 -3.95 22.71 13.98
C SER A 547 -3.97 24.12 13.38
N PRO A 548 -3.27 25.11 13.97
CA PRO A 548 -3.18 26.47 13.40
C PRO A 548 -2.64 26.53 11.97
N GLY A 549 -1.93 25.48 11.51
CA GLY A 549 -1.40 25.38 10.14
C GLY A 549 -2.28 24.63 9.15
N THR A 550 -3.49 24.20 9.54
CA THR A 550 -4.41 23.47 8.65
C THR A 550 -4.88 24.37 7.51
N THR A 551 -4.73 23.89 6.27
CA THR A 551 -5.16 24.60 5.05
C THR A 551 -6.40 24.02 4.39
N MET A 552 -6.79 22.80 4.78
CA MET A 552 -7.96 22.08 4.27
C MET A 552 -8.67 21.51 5.49
N VAL A 553 -9.88 22.00 5.74
CA VAL A 553 -10.70 21.61 6.89
C VAL A 553 -11.74 20.62 6.39
N ASP A 554 -11.58 19.37 6.81
CA ASP A 554 -12.40 18.26 6.32
C ASP A 554 -13.61 18.00 7.21
N ASP A 555 -13.51 18.26 8.52
CA ASP A 555 -14.56 17.94 9.49
C ASP A 555 -14.88 19.08 10.47
N GLY A 556 -16.10 19.04 11.00
CA GLY A 556 -16.61 19.95 12.01
C GLY A 556 -17.71 19.30 12.83
N ILE A 557 -17.87 19.73 14.07
CA ILE A 557 -18.84 19.14 15.00
C ILE A 557 -19.78 20.22 15.52
N SER A 558 -21.08 19.93 15.60
CA SER A 558 -22.05 20.75 16.33
C SER A 558 -22.91 19.91 17.26
N LEU A 559 -23.49 20.57 18.26
CA LEU A 559 -24.34 19.96 19.28
C LEU A 559 -25.70 20.65 19.30
N GLU A 560 -26.76 19.86 19.26
CA GLU A 560 -28.13 20.33 19.42
C GLU A 560 -28.73 19.69 20.68
N ARG A 561 -29.24 20.52 21.60
CA ARG A 561 -29.93 20.06 22.80
C ARG A 561 -31.32 19.58 22.45
N THR A 562 -31.75 18.48 23.05
CA THR A 562 -33.15 18.04 22.93
C THR A 562 -34.01 18.66 24.04
N SER A 563 -35.30 18.30 24.08
CA SER A 563 -36.21 18.65 25.17
C SER A 563 -35.86 17.97 26.50
N LYS A 564 -35.01 16.95 26.48
CA LYS A 564 -34.52 16.26 27.68
C LYS A 564 -33.07 16.65 27.94
N ASP A 565 -32.77 16.95 29.19
CA ASP A 565 -31.45 17.45 29.62
C ASP A 565 -30.32 16.42 29.48
N ASP A 566 -30.65 15.13 29.42
CA ASP A 566 -29.73 14.00 29.30
C ASP A 566 -29.56 13.49 27.87
N GLU A 567 -30.25 14.07 26.89
CA GLU A 567 -30.23 13.66 25.49
C GLU A 567 -29.78 14.80 24.56
N PHE A 568 -28.84 14.52 23.66
CA PHE A 568 -28.27 15.49 22.74
C PHE A 568 -28.15 14.91 21.33
N TRP A 569 -28.36 15.73 20.32
CA TRP A 569 -27.93 15.43 18.97
C TRP A 569 -26.48 15.89 18.79
N ILE A 570 -25.65 14.97 18.30
CA ILE A 570 -24.31 15.25 17.81
C ILE A 570 -24.38 15.24 16.29
N HIS A 571 -23.92 16.31 15.68
CA HIS A 571 -23.79 16.42 14.23
C HIS A 571 -22.32 16.47 13.84
N VAL A 572 -21.92 15.56 12.97
CA VAL A 572 -20.60 15.54 12.35
C VAL A 572 -20.76 16.02 10.91
N HIS A 573 -20.16 17.15 10.60
CA HIS A 573 -20.16 17.77 9.29
C HIS A 573 -18.85 17.41 8.59
N ALA A 574 -18.93 16.76 7.45
CA ALA A 574 -17.79 16.49 6.57
C ALA A 574 -17.86 17.40 5.33
N ALA A 575 -16.71 17.90 4.88
CA ALA A 575 -16.57 18.58 3.61
C ALA A 575 -17.18 17.74 2.48
N ASP A 576 -17.87 18.39 1.53
CA ASP A 576 -18.59 17.71 0.43
C ASP A 576 -18.00 18.10 -0.96
N PRO A 577 -16.72 17.80 -1.25
CA PRO A 577 -16.13 18.06 -2.56
C PRO A 577 -16.80 17.23 -3.67
N ALA A 578 -17.33 16.05 -3.33
CA ALA A 578 -18.02 15.19 -4.28
C ALA A 578 -19.25 15.86 -4.89
N SER A 579 -19.93 16.77 -4.18
CA SER A 579 -21.06 17.53 -4.73
C SER A 579 -20.70 18.41 -5.93
N GLY A 580 -19.49 18.96 -5.96
CA GLY A 580 -19.03 19.90 -7.00
C GLY A 580 -18.18 19.28 -8.10
N ILE A 581 -17.76 18.02 -7.95
CA ILE A 581 -16.87 17.34 -8.90
C ILE A 581 -17.63 16.25 -9.65
N THR A 582 -17.50 16.24 -10.97
CA THR A 582 -18.08 15.22 -11.84
C THR A 582 -17.34 13.89 -11.66
N PRO A 583 -18.04 12.78 -11.32
CA PRO A 583 -17.40 11.46 -11.19
C PRO A 583 -16.70 11.03 -12.49
N LYS A 584 -15.53 10.40 -12.38
CA LYS A 584 -14.71 9.92 -13.53
C LYS A 584 -14.26 11.02 -14.51
N SER A 585 -14.37 12.28 -14.12
CA SER A 585 -13.81 13.43 -14.87
C SER A 585 -12.28 13.42 -14.88
N GLN A 586 -11.67 14.33 -15.65
CA GLN A 586 -10.21 14.45 -15.67
C GLN A 586 -9.66 14.88 -14.31
N LEU A 587 -10.38 15.74 -13.56
CA LEU A 587 -10.02 16.10 -12.20
C LEU A 587 -10.13 14.91 -11.23
N SER A 588 -11.19 14.09 -11.36
CA SER A 588 -11.33 12.84 -10.58
C SER A 588 -10.11 11.93 -10.80
N GLN A 589 -9.75 11.69 -12.07
CA GLN A 589 -8.59 10.86 -12.43
C GLN A 589 -7.27 11.47 -11.95
N TYR A 590 -7.15 12.80 -11.92
CA TYR A 590 -6.00 13.51 -11.38
C TYR A 590 -5.87 13.33 -9.86
N MET A 591 -6.99 13.41 -9.14
CA MET A 591 -7.06 13.17 -7.70
C MET A 591 -6.75 11.71 -7.37
N GLU A 592 -7.29 10.75 -8.13
CA GLU A 592 -7.07 9.31 -7.97
C GLU A 592 -5.58 8.90 -8.02
N LEU A 593 -4.70 9.70 -8.65
CA LEU A 593 -3.25 9.45 -8.64
C LEU A 593 -2.64 9.56 -7.24
N LEU A 594 -3.23 10.37 -6.36
CA LEU A 594 -2.84 10.51 -4.95
C LEU A 594 -4.05 10.13 -4.08
N PRO A 595 -4.13 8.91 -3.55
CA PRO A 595 -5.31 8.46 -2.80
C PRO A 595 -5.53 9.27 -1.52
N GLU A 596 -4.49 9.91 -1.00
CA GLU A 596 -4.53 10.76 0.19
C GLU A 596 -3.55 11.94 0.06
N ASN A 597 -3.72 12.93 0.94
CA ASN A 597 -2.73 13.99 1.13
C ASN A 597 -1.46 13.40 1.77
N ILE A 598 -0.29 13.77 1.23
CA ILE A 598 0.99 13.28 1.75
C ILE A 598 1.52 14.27 2.79
N TYR A 599 1.53 13.86 4.06
CA TYR A 599 2.05 14.65 5.17
C TYR A 599 3.44 14.17 5.59
N LEU A 600 4.45 14.57 4.83
CA LEU A 600 5.85 14.37 5.19
C LEU A 600 6.45 15.66 5.73
N ARG A 601 7.28 15.57 6.78
CA ARG A 601 7.94 16.75 7.37
C ARG A 601 8.80 17.45 6.31
N GLY A 602 8.46 18.71 6.00
CA GLY A 602 9.12 19.51 4.96
C GLY A 602 8.72 19.17 3.53
N HIS A 603 7.82 18.20 3.31
CA HIS A 603 7.42 17.67 2.00
C HIS A 603 5.91 17.40 1.91
N PHE A 604 5.09 18.39 2.30
CA PHE A 604 3.64 18.29 2.16
C PHE A 604 3.22 18.30 0.68
N GLN A 605 2.32 17.39 0.30
CA GLN A 605 1.71 17.36 -1.03
C GLN A 605 0.21 17.10 -0.89
N ALA A 606 -0.59 18.14 -1.18
CA ALA A 606 -2.03 18.00 -1.27
C ALA A 606 -2.44 17.21 -2.53
N MET A 607 -3.52 16.43 -2.41
CA MET A 607 -4.22 15.75 -3.50
C MET A 607 -4.67 16.77 -4.55
N LEU A 608 -5.27 17.87 -4.10
CA LEU A 608 -5.75 18.99 -4.90
C LEU A 608 -4.71 20.12 -5.02
N SER A 609 -3.57 19.85 -5.66
CA SER A 609 -2.56 20.89 -5.91
C SER A 609 -2.07 20.85 -7.35
N GLY A 610 -2.09 22.00 -8.01
CA GLY A 610 -1.50 22.23 -9.34
C GLY A 610 -0.04 22.65 -9.29
N THR A 611 0.58 22.75 -8.12
CA THR A 611 1.99 23.14 -7.99
C THR A 611 2.85 22.05 -7.38
N LEU A 612 4.12 22.05 -7.75
CA LEU A 612 5.13 21.14 -7.26
C LEU A 612 5.36 21.36 -5.76
N GLY A 613 4.75 20.51 -4.94
CA GLY A 613 4.88 20.56 -3.48
C GLY A 613 4.17 21.76 -2.87
N GLY A 614 3.54 21.54 -1.72
CA GLY A 614 2.90 22.60 -0.95
C GLY A 614 1.43 22.84 -1.25
N ALA A 615 0.94 23.95 -0.70
CA ALA A 615 -0.47 24.31 -0.69
C ALA A 615 -1.05 24.46 -2.11
N PRO A 616 -2.35 24.21 -2.29
CA PRO A 616 -3.07 24.49 -3.53
C PRO A 616 -2.84 25.94 -4.00
N LYS A 617 -2.75 26.17 -5.32
CA LYS A 617 -2.65 27.49 -5.94
C LYS A 617 -3.54 27.59 -7.18
N GLY A 618 -3.92 28.80 -7.55
CA GLY A 618 -4.79 29.06 -8.71
C GLY A 618 -6.15 28.38 -8.55
N GLU A 619 -6.66 27.80 -9.63
CA GLU A 619 -7.96 27.09 -9.68
C GLU A 619 -8.09 26.00 -8.60
N PHE A 620 -6.99 25.32 -8.24
CA PHE A 620 -7.01 24.32 -7.16
C PHE A 620 -7.22 24.94 -5.77
N ALA A 621 -6.70 26.15 -5.53
CA ALA A 621 -6.94 26.87 -4.28
C ALA A 621 -8.41 27.33 -4.19
N GLU A 622 -9.00 27.69 -5.32
CA GLU A 622 -10.42 28.05 -5.38
C GLU A 622 -11.30 26.83 -5.06
N LEU A 623 -11.02 25.69 -5.68
CA LEU A 623 -11.71 24.43 -5.41
C LEU A 623 -11.61 24.02 -3.93
N VAL A 624 -10.42 24.17 -3.33
CA VAL A 624 -10.22 23.90 -1.90
C VAL A 624 -11.03 24.86 -1.05
N ARG A 625 -11.02 26.15 -1.36
CA ARG A 625 -11.82 27.16 -0.63
C ARG A 625 -13.33 26.90 -0.73
N GLU A 626 -13.81 26.38 -1.86
CA GLU A 626 -15.23 26.09 -2.08
C GLU A 626 -15.73 24.85 -1.33
N HIS A 627 -14.84 23.92 -1.01
CA HIS A 627 -15.21 22.62 -0.44
C HIS A 627 -14.66 22.36 0.95
N SER A 628 -13.60 23.05 1.36
CA SER A 628 -13.14 23.08 2.75
C SER A 628 -14.23 23.70 3.62
N LEU A 629 -14.48 23.11 4.79
CA LEU A 629 -15.49 23.65 5.69
C LEU A 629 -15.15 25.11 6.06
N ALA A 630 -16.10 25.99 5.76
CA ALA A 630 -16.07 27.41 6.08
C ALA A 630 -17.51 27.92 6.23
N ASN A 631 -17.65 29.22 6.51
CA ASN A 631 -18.95 29.87 6.51
C ASN A 631 -19.64 29.70 5.15
N ASP A 632 -20.91 29.29 5.18
CA ASP A 632 -21.76 29.12 4.00
C ASP A 632 -21.19 28.12 2.99
N VAL A 633 -20.45 27.10 3.46
CA VAL A 633 -19.98 25.98 2.65
C VAL A 633 -20.84 24.74 2.86
N ARG A 634 -20.92 23.93 1.79
CA ARG A 634 -21.66 22.68 1.71
C ARG A 634 -20.98 21.58 2.54
N ALA A 635 -21.75 20.87 3.33
CA ALA A 635 -21.28 19.73 4.10
C ALA A 635 -22.19 18.50 3.95
N LEU A 636 -21.61 17.32 4.07
CA LEU A 636 -22.31 16.06 4.33
C LEU A 636 -22.41 15.88 5.85
N THR A 637 -23.63 15.87 6.39
CA THR A 637 -23.83 15.81 7.85
C THR A 637 -24.36 14.45 8.30
N PHE A 638 -23.72 13.89 9.32
CA PHE A 638 -24.16 12.69 10.04
C PHE A 638 -24.65 13.08 11.43
N SER A 639 -25.85 12.63 11.81
CA SER A 639 -26.44 13.02 13.09
C SER A 639 -26.78 11.80 13.92
N ALA A 640 -26.36 11.79 15.18
CA ALA A 640 -26.70 10.76 16.14
C ALA A 640 -27.25 11.41 17.41
N LYS A 641 -28.36 10.88 17.91
CA LYS A 641 -28.91 11.23 19.21
C LYS A 641 -28.32 10.30 20.25
N VAL A 642 -27.73 10.89 21.28
CA VAL A 642 -27.06 10.15 22.35
C VAL A 642 -27.59 10.57 23.71
N ASP A 643 -27.53 9.67 24.68
CA ASP A 643 -27.74 10.01 26.08
C ASP A 643 -26.43 10.36 26.81
N SER A 644 -26.55 10.72 28.09
CA SER A 644 -25.40 11.04 28.95
C SER A 644 -24.43 9.87 29.20
N SER A 645 -24.83 8.62 28.91
CA SER A 645 -23.97 7.43 28.98
C SER A 645 -23.19 7.17 27.69
N GLY A 646 -23.51 7.89 26.61
CA GLY A 646 -22.95 7.68 25.28
C GLY A 646 -23.71 6.64 24.45
N SER A 647 -24.87 6.16 24.93
CA SER A 647 -25.70 5.22 24.19
C SER A 647 -26.40 5.94 23.03
N ILE A 648 -26.32 5.37 21.83
CA ILE A 648 -27.00 5.90 20.64
C ILE A 648 -28.48 5.54 20.73
N LEU A 649 -29.33 6.55 20.87
CA LEU A 649 -30.79 6.41 20.97
C LEU A 649 -31.47 6.48 19.61
N ASP A 650 -30.92 7.28 18.69
CA ASP A 650 -31.46 7.50 17.34
C ASP A 650 -30.33 7.98 16.41
N TYR A 651 -30.51 7.85 15.10
CA TYR A 651 -29.56 8.38 14.12
C TYR A 651 -30.25 8.76 12.80
N LYS A 652 -29.72 9.77 12.13
CA LYS A 652 -30.15 10.18 10.79
C LYS A 652 -29.04 9.88 9.79
N ARG A 653 -29.31 9.01 8.82
CA ARG A 653 -28.41 8.78 7.67
C ARG A 653 -28.87 9.62 6.48
N LEU A 654 -27.91 10.26 5.80
CA LEU A 654 -27.96 10.58 4.35
C LEU A 654 -29.20 11.35 3.81
N HIS A 655 -29.80 12.25 4.59
CA HIS A 655 -30.84 13.17 4.09
C HIS A 655 -30.61 14.65 4.43
N GLN A 656 -29.49 15.00 5.06
CA GLN A 656 -29.25 16.38 5.48
C GLN A 656 -27.89 16.86 4.97
N HIS A 657 -27.92 17.40 3.75
CA HIS A 657 -26.82 18.14 3.19
C HIS A 657 -26.82 19.54 3.83
N GLY A 658 -25.92 19.81 4.76
CA GLY A 658 -25.91 21.02 5.59
C GLY A 658 -25.21 22.21 4.93
N TRP A 659 -25.55 23.43 5.33
CA TRP A 659 -24.66 24.61 5.23
C TRP A 659 -24.09 24.90 6.63
N ALA A 660 -22.77 25.03 6.78
CA ALA A 660 -22.13 25.29 8.08
C ALA A 660 -21.87 26.79 8.29
N THR A 661 -21.98 27.26 9.53
CA THR A 661 -21.52 28.59 9.97
C THR A 661 -20.54 28.42 11.13
N LEU A 662 -19.32 28.91 10.94
CA LEU A 662 -18.20 28.91 11.89
C LEU A 662 -18.18 30.19 12.72
N SER A 663 -17.82 30.07 13.99
CA SER A 663 -17.36 31.20 14.80
C SER A 663 -15.84 31.22 14.84
N THR A 664 -15.23 32.38 14.50
CA THR A 664 -13.79 32.65 14.68
C THR A 664 -13.39 32.77 16.13
#